data_AF-A0A947LD07-F1
#
_entry.id   AF-A0A947LD07-F1
#
_cell.length_a   1.000
_cell.length_b   1.000
_cell.length_c   1.000
_cell.angle_alpha   90.00
_cell.angle_beta   90.00
_cell.angle_gamma   90.00
#
_symmetry.space_group_name_H-M   'P 1'
#
loop_
_entity.id
_entity.type
_entity.pdbx_description
1 polymer ?
#
loop_
_entity_poly.entity_id
_entity_poly.type
_entity_poly.pdbx_seq_one_letter_code
_entity_poly.pdbx_strand_id
1 'polypeptide(L)'
;MTSIYSRYLRPHYQLPLLLIFLALAIFSRAVIAQTAASGTLQIAPITTGIQQPAATGTVTPGSFHFDSSKVTLTPSKVPNTGNGGKLVVESGANPDMKFEPKYGVYGPRGESRPLCGGMVDGKLQAPCTGKVAVFESDAVGKCSPGSFFDVGTWSCYSCPPGFKRSLTAVTGERACQKQDSSVQGKLTNATLRGTACPKGSFFDPTRSGECWSCPEGYNRSAAPVEWKDACVKPAAEKFAPTTKKGSATGLLKANCPGGQFAKAGSCYACPAGYNRTLHAMTSDKACSQLVKLEKSKATLIKQAICEPGEIRDKLRDPKHGGECWTCPTAATRTVYPINGRQACQIGGNFKYAQATQTSALSCPAGQMFDLVNSKNPKVQALIRKQGGSFPANLGSSGGGSCWSCPAGYRRTAFAAWNPGACESIGTEWRSATYTQPGLFGLDGAEEVVKEILTKRPELIIEIAKSIAPGLKMSAADVIRDTWSEIATHPEDSGVLKTAVYSRLQAAAAEPAKASAAEKRLLASFSEAMMRFREFLAQEALNAGEAWQQVKLYKKAQSRTVMQGDASVLFTDLPDFEDITASAVLGGLATGTGLSALAVTGIMKTVTRDLIFPYRSRAVAKKASTEAAKKLAGAVGKAAGKVAVEGATKTGSAMIKIAMSGGAAILIEVVSELVVISVDKALQEANLIPSLKAKLATARQKVDVARLLATSAGSSELDAQWATMMGEARLPKDKNAIAQKVQAASAATQAISASKASEKAAATVASVPTFAIASVGMGGLCLDESGAAAVMKPCAAVGKNWSVGAGKTLHSAASSKCLVAGSPVSLGPCPATPTPLHQWRLVGQAISAGTGLCLEGRGAALAMAPCNPRMPMQLWKAVQ
;
A
#
# COMPACT_ATOMS: atom_id res chain seq x y z
N MET A 1 -24.97 12.52 35.05
CA MET A 1 -25.75 11.30 35.42
C MET A 1 -24.82 10.33 36.14
N THR A 2 -24.34 10.73 37.30
CA THR A 2 -23.20 10.09 38.00
C THR A 2 -23.38 10.25 39.50
N SER A 3 -24.52 9.78 40.04
CA SER A 3 -24.76 9.78 41.49
C SER A 3 -25.87 8.81 41.97
N ILE A 4 -26.06 7.66 41.32
CA ILE A 4 -27.03 6.63 41.79
C ILE A 4 -26.45 5.19 41.85
N TYR A 5 -25.22 4.94 41.38
CA TYR A 5 -24.72 3.55 41.22
C TYR A 5 -23.73 3.02 42.27
N SER A 6 -23.58 3.67 43.44
CA SER A 6 -22.52 3.33 44.40
C SER A 6 -22.98 2.69 45.73
N ARG A 7 -24.21 2.14 45.85
CA ARG A 7 -24.69 1.59 47.14
C ARG A 7 -25.12 0.12 47.20
N TYR A 8 -24.94 -0.66 46.14
CA TYR A 8 -25.18 -2.10 46.21
C TYR A 8 -24.00 -2.83 45.60
N LEU A 9 -23.06 -3.32 46.43
CA LEU A 9 -22.25 -4.52 46.18
C LEU A 9 -21.21 -4.75 47.30
N ARG A 10 -21.52 -5.66 48.23
CA ARG A 10 -20.66 -6.67 48.90
C ARG A 10 -21.58 -7.47 49.86
N PRO A 11 -21.32 -8.76 50.24
CA PRO A 11 -20.20 -9.66 49.91
C PRO A 11 -20.68 -11.12 49.59
N HIS A 12 -20.68 -11.57 48.33
CA HIS A 12 -21.03 -12.98 48.01
C HIS A 12 -20.09 -13.71 47.03
N TYR A 13 -18.95 -13.12 46.68
CA TYR A 13 -18.05 -13.69 45.64
C TYR A 13 -16.78 -14.40 46.15
N GLN A 14 -16.61 -14.60 47.46
CA GLN A 14 -15.38 -15.22 47.98
C GLN A 14 -15.36 -16.75 47.91
N LEU A 15 -16.51 -17.43 47.99
CA LEU A 15 -16.58 -18.90 47.94
C LEU A 15 -16.36 -19.53 46.56
N PRO A 16 -16.90 -18.99 45.44
CA PRO A 16 -16.71 -19.60 44.12
C PRO A 16 -15.30 -19.40 43.55
N LEU A 17 -14.59 -18.32 43.93
CA LEU A 17 -13.19 -18.14 43.51
C LEU A 17 -12.25 -19.17 44.16
N LEU A 18 -12.49 -19.53 45.43
CA LEU A 18 -11.66 -20.49 46.16
C LEU A 18 -11.77 -21.91 45.57
N LEU A 19 -12.96 -22.30 45.10
CA LEU A 19 -13.20 -23.60 44.45
C LEU A 19 -12.59 -23.69 43.05
N ILE A 20 -12.53 -22.57 42.31
CA ILE A 20 -11.86 -22.51 41.00
C ILE A 20 -10.34 -22.64 41.14
N PHE A 21 -9.74 -22.02 42.17
CA PHE A 21 -8.31 -22.19 42.45
C PHE A 21 -7.96 -23.62 42.90
N LEU A 22 -8.83 -24.29 43.65
CA LEU A 22 -8.63 -25.70 44.02
C LEU A 22 -8.71 -26.64 42.81
N ALA A 23 -9.64 -26.40 41.88
CA ALA A 23 -9.77 -27.18 40.65
C ALA A 23 -8.58 -27.01 39.69
N LEU A 24 -8.04 -25.79 39.58
CA LEU A 24 -6.84 -25.51 38.77
C LEU A 24 -5.57 -26.12 39.36
N ALA A 25 -5.44 -26.18 40.69
CA ALA A 25 -4.32 -26.84 41.35
C ALA A 25 -4.33 -28.37 41.17
N ILE A 26 -5.52 -29.00 41.14
CA ILE A 26 -5.69 -30.44 40.89
C ILE A 26 -5.38 -30.79 39.43
N PHE A 27 -5.81 -29.96 38.48
CA PHE A 27 -5.52 -30.18 37.05
C PHE A 27 -4.02 -30.05 36.72
N SER A 28 -3.31 -29.15 37.41
CA SER A 28 -1.87 -28.93 37.21
C SER A 28 -1.01 -30.13 37.65
N ARG A 29 -1.47 -30.90 38.64
CA ARG A 29 -0.77 -32.12 39.11
C ARG A 29 -1.01 -33.34 38.21
N ALA A 30 -2.13 -33.40 37.49
CA ALA A 30 -2.43 -34.50 36.57
C ALA A 30 -1.61 -34.43 35.28
N VAL A 31 -1.29 -33.21 34.79
CA VAL A 31 -0.52 -33.01 33.55
C VAL A 31 0.98 -33.28 33.73
N ILE A 32 1.53 -33.09 34.94
CA ILE A 32 2.94 -33.36 35.24
C ILE A 32 3.21 -34.88 35.40
N ALA A 33 2.19 -35.69 35.67
CA ALA A 33 2.33 -37.14 35.85
C ALA A 33 2.34 -37.94 34.52
N GLN A 34 1.85 -37.38 33.41
CA GLN A 34 1.78 -38.09 32.11
C GLN A 34 3.02 -37.93 31.22
N THR A 35 3.95 -37.03 31.53
CA THR A 35 5.17 -36.82 30.72
C THR A 35 6.39 -37.62 31.18
N ALA A 36 6.25 -38.55 32.13
CA ALA A 36 7.36 -39.37 32.66
C ALA A 36 7.41 -40.81 32.11
N ALA A 37 6.53 -41.20 31.17
CA ALA A 37 6.53 -42.53 30.58
C ALA A 37 6.34 -42.48 29.06
N SER A 38 7.18 -43.24 28.33
CA SER A 38 7.29 -43.35 26.86
C SER A 38 8.12 -42.23 26.24
N GLY A 39 9.23 -42.43 25.54
CA GLY A 39 9.78 -43.61 24.89
C GLY A 39 10.52 -43.06 23.66
N THR A 40 11.80 -43.40 23.54
CA THR A 40 12.74 -42.94 22.50
C THR A 40 12.19 -43.22 21.09
N LEU A 41 12.07 -42.20 20.24
CA LEU A 41 11.74 -42.38 18.81
C LEU A 41 12.87 -41.81 17.94
N GLN A 42 13.56 -42.69 17.23
CA GLN A 42 14.50 -42.35 16.16
C GLN A 42 13.74 -41.81 14.93
N ILE A 43 14.23 -40.73 14.34
CA ILE A 43 13.72 -40.20 13.07
C ILE A 43 14.76 -40.50 11.98
N ALA A 44 14.33 -41.25 10.95
CA ALA A 44 15.08 -41.48 9.72
C ALA A 44 15.03 -40.24 8.79
N PRO A 45 16.09 -39.96 8.01
CA PRO A 45 16.05 -38.87 7.04
C PRO A 45 15.27 -39.26 5.78
N ILE A 46 14.37 -38.37 5.36
CA ILE A 46 13.63 -38.42 4.10
C ILE A 46 14.52 -37.87 2.99
N THR A 47 14.77 -38.71 1.99
CA THR A 47 15.46 -38.40 0.75
C THR A 47 14.51 -37.68 -0.21
N THR A 48 14.81 -36.45 -0.62
CA THR A 48 14.19 -35.80 -1.78
C THR A 48 15.23 -35.66 -2.88
N GLY A 49 15.06 -36.44 -3.94
CA GLY A 49 15.90 -36.39 -5.14
C GLY A 49 15.48 -35.27 -6.09
N ILE A 50 16.45 -34.50 -6.56
CA ILE A 50 16.41 -33.77 -7.82
C ILE A 50 17.74 -34.04 -8.53
N GLN A 51 17.65 -34.68 -9.70
CA GLN A 51 18.77 -34.99 -10.59
C GLN A 51 19.31 -33.71 -11.23
N GLN A 52 20.64 -33.56 -11.23
CA GLN A 52 21.37 -32.76 -12.23
C GLN A 52 22.53 -33.60 -12.80
N PRO A 53 22.86 -33.44 -14.09
CA PRO A 53 23.78 -34.31 -14.80
C PRO A 53 25.25 -34.01 -14.48
N ALA A 54 26.06 -35.06 -14.64
CA ALA A 54 27.46 -35.14 -14.31
C ALA A 54 28.36 -34.16 -15.06
N ALA A 55 29.27 -33.52 -14.33
CA ALA A 55 30.58 -33.13 -14.83
C ALA A 55 31.62 -33.50 -13.75
N THR A 56 32.48 -34.45 -14.11
CA THR A 56 33.56 -35.03 -13.32
C THR A 56 34.70 -34.04 -13.09
N GLY A 57 35.10 -33.85 -11.84
CA GLY A 57 36.33 -33.15 -11.45
C GLY A 57 36.66 -33.48 -9.99
N THR A 58 37.57 -34.42 -9.79
CA THR A 58 38.11 -34.84 -8.49
C THR A 58 39.10 -33.79 -7.96
N VAL A 59 38.83 -33.21 -6.79
CA VAL A 59 39.82 -32.51 -5.96
C VAL A 59 39.65 -32.95 -4.51
N THR A 60 40.74 -33.43 -3.93
CA THR A 60 40.90 -34.00 -2.59
C THR A 60 40.71 -32.94 -1.48
N PRO A 61 40.02 -33.24 -0.36
CA PRO A 61 39.88 -32.29 0.74
C PRO A 61 41.07 -32.36 1.69
N GLY A 62 41.79 -31.24 1.82
CA GLY A 62 42.77 -31.00 2.87
C GLY A 62 42.08 -30.68 4.20
N SER A 63 42.52 -31.36 5.26
CA SER A 63 42.13 -31.14 6.64
C SER A 63 42.74 -29.84 7.18
N PHE A 64 41.90 -28.96 7.76
CA PHE A 64 42.37 -27.87 8.62
C PHE A 64 42.30 -28.31 10.09
N HIS A 65 43.46 -28.39 10.73
CA HIS A 65 43.62 -28.69 12.15
C HIS A 65 43.63 -27.37 12.93
N PHE A 66 42.73 -27.22 13.91
CA PHE A 66 42.73 -26.08 14.84
C PHE A 66 43.63 -26.42 16.04
N ASP A 67 44.73 -25.70 16.20
CA ASP A 67 45.63 -25.78 17.35
C ASP A 67 45.21 -24.72 18.39
N SER A 68 44.62 -25.20 19.49
CA SER A 68 44.12 -24.37 20.59
C SER A 68 45.22 -23.80 21.50
N SER A 69 46.50 -24.09 21.24
CA SER A 69 47.62 -23.67 22.10
C SER A 69 48.19 -22.27 21.79
N LYS A 70 47.67 -21.56 20.77
CA LYS A 70 48.21 -20.25 20.33
C LYS A 70 47.31 -19.04 20.53
N VAL A 71 46.22 -19.16 21.30
CA VAL A 71 45.37 -18.00 21.64
C VAL A 71 45.76 -17.45 23.01
N THR A 72 46.55 -16.37 23.02
CA THR A 72 46.86 -15.61 24.24
C THR A 72 45.85 -14.48 24.41
N LEU A 73 44.94 -14.62 25.38
CA LEU A 73 44.05 -13.54 25.83
C LEU A 73 44.77 -12.74 26.92
N THR A 74 44.97 -11.44 26.70
CA THR A 74 45.41 -10.52 27.76
C THR A 74 44.19 -9.95 28.49
N PRO A 75 44.12 -10.04 29.83
CA PRO A 75 43.00 -9.52 30.61
C PRO A 75 43.22 -8.02 30.91
N SER A 76 42.32 -7.15 30.44
CA SER A 76 42.22 -5.78 30.97
C SER A 76 41.30 -5.74 32.18
N LYS A 77 41.81 -5.06 33.22
CA LYS A 77 41.30 -4.92 34.59
C LYS A 77 39.85 -4.48 34.68
N VAL A 78 39.09 -5.15 35.55
CA VAL A 78 37.81 -4.68 36.11
C VAL A 78 38.08 -4.16 37.53
N PRO A 79 37.67 -2.93 37.91
CA PRO A 79 37.55 -2.58 39.31
C PRO A 79 36.22 -3.09 39.86
N ASN A 80 36.33 -3.86 40.93
CA ASN A 80 35.23 -4.34 41.75
C ASN A 80 34.62 -3.17 42.53
N THR A 81 33.34 -2.87 42.33
CA THR A 81 32.53 -2.13 43.32
C THR A 81 31.15 -2.78 43.43
N GLY A 82 30.87 -3.32 44.61
CA GLY A 82 29.55 -3.79 44.99
C GLY A 82 28.63 -2.61 45.29
N ASN A 83 27.49 -2.56 44.59
CA ASN A 83 26.16 -2.18 45.07
C ASN A 83 25.24 -1.92 43.87
N GLY A 84 24.14 -2.68 43.76
CA GLY A 84 22.86 -2.23 43.18
C GLY A 84 22.84 -1.56 41.80
N GLY A 85 23.76 -1.88 40.89
CA GLY A 85 23.86 -1.24 39.57
C GLY A 85 22.83 -1.73 38.56
N LYS A 86 21.82 -0.90 38.33
CA LYS A 86 20.87 -0.87 37.20
C LYS A 86 21.51 -1.34 35.87
N LEU A 87 20.98 -2.42 35.28
CA LEU A 87 21.21 -2.77 33.88
C LEU A 87 20.56 -1.67 33.01
N VAL A 88 21.37 -0.70 32.60
CA VAL A 88 21.00 0.24 31.54
C VAL A 88 21.26 -0.47 30.22
N VAL A 89 20.19 -0.93 29.57
CA VAL A 89 20.23 -1.21 28.13
C VAL A 89 20.14 0.15 27.46
N GLU A 90 21.26 0.68 27.02
CA GLU A 90 21.26 1.82 26.09
C GLU A 90 20.62 1.34 24.79
N SER A 91 19.37 1.73 24.56
CA SER A 91 18.78 1.71 23.23
C SER A 91 19.41 2.85 22.44
N GLY A 92 20.18 2.56 21.40
CA GLY A 92 20.66 3.63 20.51
C GLY A 92 21.96 3.40 19.74
N ALA A 93 22.50 2.19 19.64
CA ALA A 93 23.50 1.89 18.60
C ALA A 93 23.66 0.37 18.46
N ASN A 94 23.55 -0.15 17.25
CA ASN A 94 24.08 -1.48 16.96
C ASN A 94 25.62 -1.39 17.02
N PRO A 95 26.30 -2.08 17.96
CA PRO A 95 27.76 -1.97 18.13
C PRO A 95 28.58 -2.52 16.95
N ASP A 96 27.94 -3.15 15.96
CA ASP A 96 28.58 -3.74 14.77
C ASP A 96 28.82 -2.77 13.61
N MET A 97 28.35 -1.51 13.66
CA MET A 97 28.63 -0.49 12.63
C MET A 97 29.67 0.54 13.13
N LYS A 98 30.93 0.13 13.26
CA LYS A 98 32.06 1.02 13.63
C LYS A 98 32.75 1.76 12.47
N PHE A 99 32.15 1.77 11.27
CA PHE A 99 32.63 2.59 10.15
C PHE A 99 31.52 3.53 9.71
N GLU A 100 31.78 4.84 9.66
CA GLU A 100 30.91 5.77 8.94
C GLU A 100 30.84 5.31 7.48
N PRO A 101 29.67 4.87 6.98
CA PRO A 101 29.57 4.34 5.63
C PRO A 101 29.82 5.46 4.59
N LYS A 102 30.58 5.14 3.53
CA LYS A 102 30.92 6.06 2.42
C LYS A 102 29.68 6.66 1.74
N TYR A 103 28.53 5.97 1.77
CA TYR A 103 27.25 6.41 1.23
C TYR A 103 26.12 6.15 2.22
N GLY A 104 25.29 7.17 2.45
CA GLY A 104 24.17 7.13 3.40
C GLY A 104 24.61 7.41 4.84
N VAL A 105 24.65 8.69 5.23
CA VAL A 105 24.83 9.07 6.65
C VAL A 105 23.44 9.18 7.28
N TYR A 106 23.26 8.57 8.45
CA TYR A 106 22.09 8.79 9.30
C TYR A 106 21.95 10.29 9.53
N GLY A 107 20.84 10.87 9.08
CA GLY A 107 20.66 12.32 9.11
C GLY A 107 20.76 12.88 10.54
N PRO A 108 21.05 14.19 10.70
CA PRO A 108 21.21 14.87 12.00
C PRO A 108 19.95 14.93 12.88
N ARG A 109 18.83 14.29 12.47
CA ARG A 109 17.51 14.34 13.13
C ARG A 109 17.02 13.01 13.72
N GLY A 110 17.95 12.17 14.15
CA GLY A 110 17.70 11.24 15.24
C GLY A 110 17.41 9.80 14.85
N GLU A 111 17.61 8.95 15.85
CA GLU A 111 17.43 7.51 15.82
C GLU A 111 15.98 7.12 15.52
N SER A 112 15.84 6.00 14.81
CA SER A 112 14.56 5.33 14.57
C SER A 112 14.00 4.88 15.91
N ARG A 113 12.76 5.27 16.21
CA ARG A 113 12.20 5.05 17.55
C ARG A 113 10.67 5.02 17.54
N PRO A 114 10.06 4.37 18.54
CA PRO A 114 8.64 4.50 18.77
C PRO A 114 8.29 5.91 19.26
N LEU A 115 7.28 6.53 18.66
CA LEU A 115 6.73 7.83 19.08
C LEU A 115 5.73 7.67 20.22
N CYS A 116 4.95 6.59 20.20
CA CYS A 116 3.95 6.24 21.19
C CYS A 116 3.64 4.75 21.11
N GLY A 117 3.04 4.20 22.17
CA GLY A 117 2.66 2.79 22.25
C GLY A 117 3.83 1.79 22.18
N GLY A 118 5.08 2.27 22.18
CA GLY A 118 6.31 1.46 22.17
C GLY A 118 6.98 1.39 23.53
N MET A 119 8.11 0.69 23.60
CA MET A 119 8.97 0.65 24.78
C MET A 119 10.11 1.67 24.63
N VAL A 120 10.35 2.48 25.67
CA VAL A 120 11.52 3.37 25.77
C VAL A 120 12.09 3.24 27.19
N ASP A 121 13.40 3.01 27.30
CA ASP A 121 14.10 2.79 28.59
C ASP A 121 13.45 1.72 29.48
N GLY A 122 12.96 0.63 28.87
CA GLY A 122 12.28 -0.46 29.57
C GLY A 122 10.88 -0.11 30.10
N LYS A 123 10.34 1.06 29.76
CA LYS A 123 8.99 1.51 30.13
C LYS A 123 8.08 1.58 28.91
N LEU A 124 6.83 1.15 29.09
CA LEU A 124 5.79 1.28 28.06
C LEU A 124 5.37 2.77 27.95
N GLN A 125 5.50 3.33 26.76
CA GLN A 125 4.98 4.66 26.45
C GLN A 125 3.46 4.71 26.52
N ALA A 126 2.89 5.90 26.68
CA ALA A 126 1.46 6.10 26.56
C ALA A 126 0.94 5.60 25.19
N PRO A 127 -0.28 5.05 25.14
CA PRO A 127 -0.88 4.63 23.88
C PRO A 127 -0.99 5.82 22.93
N CYS A 128 -0.85 5.55 21.63
CA CYS A 128 -1.02 6.57 20.61
C CYS A 128 -2.45 7.13 20.64
N THR A 129 -2.56 8.46 20.60
CA THR A 129 -3.85 9.13 20.52
C THR A 129 -4.57 8.74 19.24
N GLY A 130 -5.88 8.59 19.29
CA GLY A 130 -6.67 8.35 18.09
C GLY A 130 -6.46 9.45 17.03
N LYS A 131 -6.67 9.07 15.76
CA LYS A 131 -6.71 9.99 14.62
C LYS A 131 -8.11 10.00 13.99
N VAL A 132 -8.45 11.11 13.34
CA VAL A 132 -9.59 11.17 12.41
C VAL A 132 -9.31 10.31 11.18
N ALA A 133 -10.35 9.79 10.52
CA ALA A 133 -10.20 9.07 9.26
C ALA A 133 -9.94 10.04 8.09
N VAL A 134 -9.23 9.58 7.06
CA VAL A 134 -8.92 10.32 5.84
C VAL A 134 -10.03 10.11 4.82
N PHE A 135 -10.57 11.18 4.26
CA PHE A 135 -11.60 11.07 3.22
C PHE A 135 -11.00 10.59 1.90
N GLU A 136 -11.61 9.57 1.30
CA GLU A 136 -11.16 8.98 0.04
C GLU A 136 -12.09 9.35 -1.13
N SER A 137 -13.38 9.11 -0.98
CA SER A 137 -14.36 9.29 -2.06
C SER A 137 -15.81 9.27 -1.57
N ASP A 138 -16.76 9.58 -2.46
CA ASP A 138 -18.18 9.30 -2.22
C ASP A 138 -18.47 7.81 -2.40
N ALA A 139 -19.37 7.28 -1.58
CA ALA A 139 -19.79 5.89 -1.72
C ALA A 139 -20.66 5.67 -2.97
N VAL A 140 -20.41 4.56 -3.68
CA VAL A 140 -21.11 4.20 -4.92
C VAL A 140 -22.42 3.46 -4.61
N GLY A 141 -23.51 4.20 -4.40
CA GLY A 141 -24.81 3.63 -4.01
C GLY A 141 -25.60 2.85 -5.09
N LYS A 142 -24.98 2.38 -6.18
CA LYS A 142 -25.68 1.66 -7.27
C LYS A 142 -24.94 0.38 -7.67
N CYS A 143 -25.65 -0.74 -7.64
CA CYS A 143 -25.19 -2.00 -8.22
C CYS A 143 -25.20 -1.96 -9.75
N SER A 144 -24.22 -2.61 -10.38
CA SER A 144 -24.19 -2.81 -11.83
C SER A 144 -25.45 -3.55 -12.31
N PRO A 145 -25.96 -3.27 -13.52
CA PRO A 145 -27.11 -3.97 -14.08
C PRO A 145 -26.93 -5.50 -14.01
N GLY A 146 -27.95 -6.21 -13.52
CA GLY A 146 -27.90 -7.67 -13.33
C GLY A 146 -27.30 -8.14 -12.00
N SER A 147 -26.83 -7.23 -11.15
CA SER A 147 -26.45 -7.51 -9.76
C SER A 147 -27.47 -6.94 -8.77
N PHE A 148 -27.50 -7.50 -7.56
CA PHE A 148 -28.42 -7.13 -6.48
C PHE A 148 -27.63 -6.84 -5.19
N PHE A 149 -28.18 -5.96 -4.35
CA PHE A 149 -27.56 -5.55 -3.09
C PHE A 149 -27.84 -6.55 -1.97
N ASP A 150 -26.81 -6.87 -1.19
CA ASP A 150 -26.94 -7.60 0.07
C ASP A 150 -26.60 -6.68 1.26
N VAL A 151 -27.57 -6.54 2.17
CA VAL A 151 -27.47 -5.66 3.35
C VAL A 151 -26.50 -6.23 4.39
N GLY A 152 -26.33 -7.56 4.45
CA GLY A 152 -25.46 -8.20 5.43
C GLY A 152 -23.98 -7.99 5.14
N THR A 153 -23.62 -7.92 3.87
CA THR A 153 -22.23 -7.79 3.38
C THR A 153 -21.94 -6.42 2.76
N TRP A 154 -22.94 -5.53 2.70
CA TRP A 154 -22.84 -4.20 2.09
C TRP A 154 -22.24 -4.21 0.68
N SER A 155 -22.56 -5.23 -0.10
CA SER A 155 -21.93 -5.52 -1.40
C SER A 155 -22.97 -5.91 -2.46
N CYS A 156 -22.60 -5.77 -3.74
CA CYS A 156 -23.39 -6.21 -4.88
C CYS A 156 -22.99 -7.63 -5.29
N TYR A 157 -23.98 -8.49 -5.51
CA TYR A 157 -23.81 -9.87 -5.94
C TYR A 157 -24.57 -10.13 -7.24
N SER A 158 -24.08 -11.05 -8.05
CA SER A 158 -24.83 -11.56 -9.20
C SER A 158 -24.94 -13.08 -9.13
N CYS A 159 -26.02 -13.60 -9.71
CA CYS A 159 -26.18 -15.03 -9.91
C CYS A 159 -25.59 -15.44 -11.26
N PRO A 160 -25.08 -16.68 -11.39
CA PRO A 160 -24.66 -17.21 -12.68
C PRO A 160 -25.77 -17.13 -13.73
N PRO A 161 -25.45 -17.08 -15.03
CA PRO A 161 -26.44 -16.98 -16.09
C PRO A 161 -27.56 -18.02 -15.98
N GLY A 162 -28.81 -17.56 -16.00
CA GLY A 162 -29.99 -18.41 -15.88
C GLY A 162 -30.38 -18.82 -14.46
N PHE A 163 -29.63 -18.42 -13.43
CA PHE A 163 -30.00 -18.57 -12.02
C PHE A 163 -30.61 -17.26 -11.48
N LYS A 164 -31.62 -17.39 -10.63
CA LYS A 164 -32.26 -16.28 -9.91
C LYS A 164 -31.87 -16.32 -8.44
N ARG A 165 -32.01 -15.20 -7.74
CA ARG A 165 -31.75 -15.10 -6.31
C ARG A 165 -32.69 -16.01 -5.51
N SER A 166 -32.14 -16.82 -4.60
CA SER A 166 -32.90 -17.62 -3.62
C SER A 166 -33.16 -16.84 -2.31
N LEU A 167 -33.67 -17.50 -1.27
CA LEU A 167 -33.86 -16.91 0.07
C LEU A 167 -32.67 -17.13 1.02
N THR A 168 -31.64 -17.90 0.64
CA THR A 168 -30.50 -18.23 1.54
C THR A 168 -29.49 -17.08 1.61
N ALA A 169 -28.53 -17.05 2.53
CA ALA A 169 -27.49 -16.01 2.54
C ALA A 169 -26.70 -15.97 1.21
N VAL A 170 -26.24 -14.79 0.78
CA VAL A 170 -25.48 -14.61 -0.48
C VAL A 170 -24.13 -15.34 -0.50
N THR A 171 -23.56 -15.58 0.68
CA THR A 171 -22.32 -16.34 0.86
C THR A 171 -22.53 -17.86 0.79
N GLY A 172 -23.77 -18.34 0.88
CA GLY A 172 -24.08 -19.76 0.88
C GLY A 172 -24.10 -20.36 -0.54
N GLU A 173 -23.78 -21.65 -0.65
CA GLU A 173 -23.78 -22.41 -1.91
C GLU A 173 -25.14 -22.47 -2.63
N ARG A 174 -26.22 -22.07 -1.93
CA ARG A 174 -27.58 -22.03 -2.44
C ARG A 174 -28.12 -20.64 -2.69
N ALA A 175 -27.26 -19.61 -2.65
CA ALA A 175 -27.63 -18.21 -2.83
C ALA A 175 -28.42 -17.94 -4.13
N CYS A 176 -28.16 -18.74 -5.16
CA CYS A 176 -28.81 -18.68 -6.45
C CYS A 176 -29.51 -20.01 -6.76
N GLN A 177 -30.68 -19.93 -7.40
CA GLN A 177 -31.48 -21.09 -7.78
C GLN A 177 -31.98 -20.98 -9.23
N LYS A 178 -32.03 -22.12 -9.93
CA LYS A 178 -32.59 -22.26 -11.28
C LYS A 178 -33.56 -23.42 -11.29
N GLN A 179 -34.75 -23.23 -11.83
CA GLN A 179 -35.72 -24.31 -11.95
C GLN A 179 -35.21 -25.37 -12.94
N ASP A 180 -35.26 -26.62 -12.54
CA ASP A 180 -34.87 -27.78 -13.33
C ASP A 180 -35.78 -28.96 -13.00
N SER A 181 -36.76 -29.23 -13.86
CA SER A 181 -37.76 -30.29 -13.71
C SER A 181 -37.18 -31.71 -13.79
N SER A 182 -35.91 -31.88 -14.18
CA SER A 182 -35.23 -33.18 -14.18
C SER A 182 -34.73 -33.60 -12.79
N VAL A 183 -34.68 -32.67 -11.82
CA VAL A 183 -34.25 -32.94 -10.46
C VAL A 183 -35.46 -33.24 -9.58
N GLN A 184 -35.99 -34.47 -9.66
CA GLN A 184 -37.05 -34.93 -8.76
C GLN A 184 -36.58 -34.92 -7.31
N GLY A 185 -37.38 -34.29 -6.44
CA GLY A 185 -37.02 -34.15 -5.04
C GLY A 185 -37.26 -35.41 -4.22
N LYS A 186 -36.20 -35.94 -3.61
CA LYS A 186 -36.23 -37.09 -2.71
C LYS A 186 -36.49 -36.63 -1.27
N LEU A 187 -37.62 -37.04 -0.69
CA LEU A 187 -37.92 -36.80 0.71
C LEU A 187 -37.01 -37.63 1.62
N THR A 188 -36.57 -37.04 2.74
CA THR A 188 -35.69 -37.67 3.72
C THR A 188 -35.95 -37.14 5.13
N ASN A 189 -35.45 -37.84 6.14
CA ASN A 189 -35.52 -37.47 7.56
C ASN A 189 -34.50 -36.39 7.94
N ALA A 190 -34.82 -35.62 8.99
CA ALA A 190 -33.85 -34.80 9.71
C ALA A 190 -33.15 -35.63 10.80
N THR A 191 -31.99 -35.17 11.27
CA THR A 191 -31.25 -35.79 12.38
C THR A 191 -31.28 -34.88 13.60
N LEU A 192 -31.65 -35.43 14.77
CA LEU A 192 -31.59 -34.73 16.05
C LEU A 192 -30.12 -34.49 16.44
N ARG A 193 -29.78 -33.25 16.78
CA ARG A 193 -28.44 -32.85 17.25
C ARG A 193 -28.37 -32.67 18.76
N GLY A 194 -29.50 -32.39 19.39
CA GLY A 194 -29.60 -32.23 20.83
C GLY A 194 -30.73 -31.27 21.20
N THR A 195 -30.72 -30.81 22.45
CA THR A 195 -31.65 -29.81 22.95
C THR A 195 -30.96 -28.45 23.09
N ALA A 196 -31.67 -27.37 22.76
CA ALA A 196 -31.15 -26.00 22.87
C ALA A 196 -30.85 -25.60 24.33
N CYS A 197 -31.52 -26.26 25.28
CA CYS A 197 -31.46 -25.96 26.70
C CYS A 197 -30.49 -26.86 27.46
N PRO A 198 -29.64 -26.31 28.34
CA PRO A 198 -28.70 -27.11 29.12
C PRO A 198 -29.42 -28.09 30.05
N LYS A 199 -28.73 -29.17 30.42
CA LYS A 199 -29.25 -30.18 31.35
C LYS A 199 -29.68 -29.51 32.67
N GLY A 200 -30.88 -29.87 33.16
CA GLY A 200 -31.48 -29.26 34.36
C GLY A 200 -32.29 -27.98 34.08
N SER A 201 -32.40 -27.56 32.82
CA SER A 201 -33.34 -26.53 32.37
C SER A 201 -34.38 -27.12 31.42
N PHE A 202 -35.46 -26.41 31.19
CA PHE A 202 -36.56 -26.77 30.31
C PHE A 202 -36.88 -25.62 29.36
N PHE A 203 -37.40 -25.96 28.19
CA PHE A 203 -37.74 -25.01 27.13
C PHE A 203 -39.11 -24.38 27.37
N ASP A 204 -39.19 -23.07 27.26
CA ASP A 204 -40.45 -22.31 27.19
C ASP A 204 -40.59 -21.69 25.79
N PRO A 205 -41.69 -21.94 25.05
CA PRO A 205 -41.86 -21.47 23.67
C PRO A 205 -42.23 -19.99 23.57
N THR A 206 -42.52 -19.29 24.67
CA THR A 206 -42.84 -17.86 24.63
C THR A 206 -41.62 -17.02 24.23
N ARG A 207 -41.87 -15.81 23.70
CA ARG A 207 -40.84 -14.83 23.30
C ARG A 207 -39.73 -15.40 22.39
N SER A 208 -40.11 -16.24 21.43
CA SER A 208 -39.19 -16.89 20.50
C SER A 208 -38.28 -17.95 21.13
N GLY A 209 -38.63 -18.51 22.28
CA GLY A 209 -37.98 -19.69 22.86
C GLY A 209 -36.89 -19.36 23.87
N GLU A 210 -37.10 -19.71 25.13
CA GLU A 210 -36.20 -19.44 26.26
C GLU A 210 -35.96 -20.71 27.10
N CYS A 211 -34.80 -20.79 27.75
CA CYS A 211 -34.45 -21.88 28.65
C CYS A 211 -34.58 -21.43 30.11
N TRP A 212 -35.38 -22.15 30.88
CA TRP A 212 -35.71 -21.82 32.27
C TRP A 212 -35.35 -22.98 33.19
N SER A 213 -34.98 -22.70 34.43
CA SER A 213 -34.71 -23.74 35.43
C SER A 213 -35.45 -23.47 36.74
N CYS A 214 -35.85 -24.54 37.41
CA CYS A 214 -36.40 -24.46 38.75
C CYS A 214 -35.28 -24.54 39.79
N PRO A 215 -35.42 -23.88 40.95
CA PRO A 215 -34.49 -24.04 42.06
C PRO A 215 -34.33 -25.51 42.46
N GLU A 216 -33.20 -25.84 43.07
CA GLU A 216 -32.92 -27.20 43.52
C GLU A 216 -34.02 -27.75 44.44
N GLY A 217 -34.49 -28.96 44.16
CA GLY A 217 -35.58 -29.61 44.90
C GLY A 217 -37.00 -29.14 44.52
N TYR A 218 -37.15 -28.24 43.55
CA TYR A 218 -38.45 -27.85 42.98
C TYR A 218 -38.66 -28.49 41.61
N ASN A 219 -39.89 -28.94 41.36
CA ASN A 219 -40.31 -29.48 40.07
C ASN A 219 -41.10 -28.45 39.27
N ARG A 220 -41.06 -28.58 37.94
CA ARG A 220 -41.83 -27.71 37.04
C ARG A 220 -43.33 -27.96 37.18
N SER A 221 -44.12 -26.91 37.38
CA SER A 221 -45.59 -26.95 37.35
C SER A 221 -46.15 -26.66 35.94
N ALA A 222 -47.47 -26.56 35.80
CA ALA A 222 -48.12 -26.12 34.55
C ALA A 222 -48.28 -24.59 34.43
N ALA A 223 -47.98 -23.82 35.49
CA ALA A 223 -48.15 -22.36 35.49
C ALA A 223 -47.12 -21.68 34.57
N PRO A 224 -47.35 -20.51 33.97
CA PRO A 224 -46.33 -19.79 33.20
C PRO A 224 -45.01 -19.58 33.95
N VAL A 225 -43.86 -19.59 33.26
CA VAL A 225 -42.52 -19.59 33.88
C VAL A 225 -42.21 -18.38 34.76
N GLU A 226 -42.84 -17.23 34.48
CA GLU A 226 -42.68 -16.00 35.25
C GLU A 226 -43.52 -15.97 36.53
N TRP A 227 -44.46 -16.91 36.69
CA TRP A 227 -45.38 -16.93 37.82
C TRP A 227 -44.75 -17.52 39.07
N LYS A 228 -45.23 -17.06 40.23
CA LYS A 228 -44.71 -17.45 41.55
C LYS A 228 -44.84 -18.94 41.88
N ASP A 229 -45.65 -19.66 41.13
CA ASP A 229 -45.90 -21.09 41.25
C ASP A 229 -45.46 -21.88 40.00
N ALA A 230 -44.59 -21.31 39.18
CA ALA A 230 -43.95 -21.98 38.05
C ALA A 230 -43.17 -23.23 38.49
N CYS A 231 -42.56 -23.17 39.67
CA CYS A 231 -41.83 -24.26 40.29
C CYS A 231 -42.49 -24.61 41.62
N VAL A 232 -42.72 -25.90 41.86
CA VAL A 232 -43.37 -26.40 43.07
C VAL A 232 -42.54 -27.49 43.71
N LYS A 233 -42.34 -27.37 45.02
CA LYS A 233 -41.86 -28.47 45.85
C LYS A 233 -43.09 -29.11 46.48
N PRO A 234 -43.44 -30.35 46.10
CA PRO A 234 -44.68 -30.97 46.55
C PRO A 234 -44.72 -31.05 48.07
N ALA A 235 -45.91 -30.87 48.65
CA ALA A 235 -46.11 -31.14 50.07
C ALA A 235 -45.76 -32.60 50.34
N ALA A 236 -45.05 -32.85 51.44
CA ALA A 236 -44.63 -34.18 51.83
C ALA A 236 -44.94 -34.38 53.31
N GLU A 237 -45.31 -35.60 53.68
CA GLU A 237 -45.45 -35.97 55.07
C GLU A 237 -44.16 -36.65 55.52
N LYS A 238 -43.45 -36.03 56.47
CA LYS A 238 -42.27 -36.64 57.09
C LYS A 238 -42.71 -37.46 58.27
N PHE A 239 -42.19 -38.68 58.38
CA PHE A 239 -42.50 -39.60 59.48
C PHE A 239 -41.32 -39.71 60.45
N ALA A 240 -41.62 -39.91 61.72
CA ALA A 240 -40.63 -40.18 62.76
C ALA A 240 -41.18 -41.12 63.86
N PRO A 241 -40.32 -41.90 64.53
CA PRO A 241 -40.73 -42.69 65.68
C PRO A 241 -40.97 -41.81 66.91
N THR A 242 -41.70 -42.35 67.89
CA THR A 242 -41.85 -41.72 69.21
C THR A 242 -40.60 -41.92 70.06
N THR A 243 -40.31 -40.99 70.96
CA THR A 243 -39.21 -41.12 71.94
C THR A 243 -39.77 -41.34 73.33
N LYS A 244 -39.27 -42.35 74.05
CA LYS A 244 -39.61 -42.59 75.46
C LYS A 244 -39.05 -41.45 76.31
N LYS A 245 -39.90 -40.83 77.14
CA LYS A 245 -39.54 -39.70 78.01
C LYS A 245 -39.46 -40.07 79.48
N GLY A 246 -40.11 -41.15 79.90
CA GLY A 246 -40.08 -41.61 81.29
C GLY A 246 -41.15 -42.66 81.58
N SER A 247 -41.33 -42.98 82.85
CA SER A 247 -42.41 -43.84 83.34
C SER A 247 -43.70 -43.04 83.53
N ALA A 248 -44.84 -43.62 83.17
CA ALA A 248 -46.15 -43.01 83.41
C ALA A 248 -46.54 -43.16 84.89
N THR A 249 -47.21 -42.14 85.42
CA THR A 249 -47.58 -42.03 86.84
C THR A 249 -49.07 -42.29 87.05
N GLY A 250 -49.53 -42.27 88.31
CA GLY A 250 -50.94 -42.51 88.68
C GLY A 250 -51.29 -44.00 88.85
N LEU A 251 -52.47 -44.26 89.43
CA LEU A 251 -52.93 -45.60 89.83
C LEU A 251 -52.99 -46.60 88.66
N LEU A 252 -53.29 -46.11 87.46
CA LEU A 252 -53.37 -46.91 86.22
C LEU A 252 -52.09 -46.80 85.36
N LYS A 253 -51.02 -46.16 85.85
CA LYS A 253 -49.79 -45.84 85.08
C LYS A 253 -50.11 -45.21 83.71
N ALA A 254 -51.04 -44.27 83.70
CA ALA A 254 -51.55 -43.61 82.50
C ALA A 254 -51.33 -42.09 82.48
N ASN A 255 -50.88 -41.50 83.59
CA ASN A 255 -50.69 -40.06 83.68
C ASN A 255 -49.32 -39.67 83.13
N CYS A 256 -49.34 -38.92 82.02
CA CYS A 256 -48.15 -38.36 81.39
C CYS A 256 -48.25 -36.82 81.33
N PRO A 257 -47.12 -36.10 81.40
CA PRO A 257 -47.10 -34.65 81.21
C PRO A 257 -47.70 -34.23 79.85
N GLY A 258 -48.21 -32.99 79.77
CA GLY A 258 -48.82 -32.45 78.55
C GLY A 258 -47.92 -32.58 77.32
N GLY A 259 -48.50 -33.00 76.19
CA GLY A 259 -47.77 -33.29 74.95
C GLY A 259 -47.13 -34.69 74.87
N GLN A 260 -47.32 -35.52 75.89
CA GLN A 260 -46.88 -36.93 75.92
C GLN A 260 -48.09 -37.88 76.01
N PHE A 261 -47.89 -39.14 75.65
CA PHE A 261 -48.93 -40.17 75.66
C PHE A 261 -48.41 -41.46 76.31
N ALA A 262 -49.30 -42.13 77.06
CA ALA A 262 -48.98 -43.32 77.84
C ALA A 262 -49.12 -44.61 77.03
N LYS A 263 -48.15 -45.52 77.17
CA LYS A 263 -48.25 -46.92 76.70
C LYS A 263 -47.42 -47.83 77.60
N ALA A 264 -48.03 -48.91 78.06
CA ALA A 264 -47.39 -49.94 78.88
C ALA A 264 -46.59 -49.36 80.07
N GLY A 265 -47.17 -48.36 80.76
CA GLY A 265 -46.55 -47.72 81.92
C GLY A 265 -45.38 -46.78 81.60
N SER A 266 -45.16 -46.40 80.34
CA SER A 266 -44.15 -45.42 79.92
C SER A 266 -44.79 -44.26 79.13
N CYS A 267 -44.23 -43.06 79.26
CA CYS A 267 -44.62 -41.88 78.50
C CYS A 267 -43.74 -41.71 77.26
N TYR A 268 -44.38 -41.41 76.13
CA TYR A 268 -43.75 -41.18 74.84
C TYR A 268 -44.17 -39.83 74.28
N ALA A 269 -43.29 -39.20 73.51
CA ALA A 269 -43.57 -37.94 72.82
C ALA A 269 -43.10 -38.00 71.37
N CYS A 270 -43.76 -37.24 70.52
CA CYS A 270 -43.25 -36.97 69.19
C CYS A 270 -42.10 -35.95 69.24
N PRO A 271 -41.15 -36.01 68.29
CA PRO A 271 -40.17 -34.95 68.12
C PRO A 271 -40.83 -33.57 67.96
N ALA A 272 -40.09 -32.50 68.29
CA ALA A 272 -40.61 -31.15 68.16
C ALA A 272 -41.10 -30.87 66.72
N GLY A 273 -42.33 -30.36 66.59
CA GLY A 273 -42.96 -30.07 65.30
C GLY A 273 -43.66 -31.24 64.61
N TYR A 274 -43.66 -32.44 65.23
CA TYR A 274 -44.39 -33.61 64.72
C TYR A 274 -45.65 -33.88 65.55
N ASN A 275 -46.74 -34.23 64.88
CA ASN A 275 -48.01 -34.63 65.46
C ASN A 275 -48.13 -36.15 65.51
N ARG A 276 -48.94 -36.66 66.43
CA ARG A 276 -49.18 -38.09 66.56
C ARG A 276 -50.07 -38.61 65.42
N THR A 277 -49.67 -39.70 64.78
CA THR A 277 -50.48 -40.41 63.78
C THR A 277 -51.34 -41.52 64.41
N LEU A 278 -52.11 -42.24 63.61
CA LEU A 278 -52.81 -43.45 64.05
C LEU A 278 -51.93 -44.72 64.07
N HIS A 279 -50.70 -44.68 63.53
CA HIS A 279 -49.79 -45.83 63.50
C HIS A 279 -49.34 -46.25 64.90
N ALA A 280 -48.89 -47.48 65.12
CA ALA A 280 -48.42 -47.90 66.44
C ALA A 280 -47.27 -47.02 66.97
N MET A 281 -47.21 -46.77 68.29
CA MET A 281 -46.19 -45.88 68.89
C MET A 281 -44.74 -46.32 68.66
N THR A 282 -44.52 -47.61 68.36
CA THR A 282 -43.21 -48.19 68.06
C THR A 282 -42.87 -48.15 66.57
N SER A 283 -43.78 -47.70 65.72
CA SER A 283 -43.52 -47.53 64.28
C SER A 283 -42.70 -46.26 64.04
N ASP A 284 -41.85 -46.34 63.03
CA ASP A 284 -41.20 -45.22 62.33
C ASP A 284 -42.18 -44.16 61.79
N LYS A 285 -43.47 -44.48 61.67
CA LYS A 285 -44.56 -43.60 61.24
C LYS A 285 -45.44 -43.09 62.38
N ALA A 286 -45.05 -43.32 63.63
CA ALA A 286 -45.86 -42.95 64.77
C ALA A 286 -46.08 -41.43 64.90
N CYS A 287 -45.15 -40.64 64.41
CA CYS A 287 -45.25 -39.19 64.38
C CYS A 287 -45.15 -38.71 62.94
N SER A 288 -45.92 -37.69 62.56
CA SER A 288 -45.82 -37.07 61.26
C SER A 288 -45.77 -35.56 61.31
N GLN A 289 -45.07 -34.97 60.35
CA GLN A 289 -45.00 -33.54 60.15
C GLN A 289 -45.36 -33.24 58.69
N LEU A 290 -46.40 -32.43 58.51
CA LEU A 290 -46.78 -31.94 57.19
C LEU A 290 -45.79 -30.86 56.74
N VAL A 291 -44.97 -31.17 55.74
CA VAL A 291 -44.17 -30.18 55.03
C VAL A 291 -45.08 -29.51 54.01
N LYS A 292 -45.32 -28.20 54.18
CA LYS A 292 -46.18 -27.42 53.29
C LYS A 292 -45.60 -27.38 51.87
N LEU A 293 -46.50 -27.28 50.88
CA LEU A 293 -46.11 -27.06 49.49
C LEU A 293 -45.40 -25.70 49.36
N GLU A 294 -44.20 -25.71 48.81
CA GLU A 294 -43.46 -24.48 48.53
C GLU A 294 -43.57 -24.12 47.05
N LYS A 295 -43.66 -22.83 46.77
CA LYS A 295 -43.82 -22.27 45.41
C LYS A 295 -42.65 -21.33 45.14
N SER A 296 -42.12 -21.38 43.93
CA SER A 296 -41.08 -20.48 43.47
C SER A 296 -41.24 -20.14 41.99
N LYS A 297 -40.60 -19.04 41.56
CA LYS A 297 -40.47 -18.68 40.14
C LYS A 297 -39.39 -19.53 39.48
N ALA A 298 -39.51 -19.75 38.18
CA ALA A 298 -38.40 -20.25 37.39
C ALA A 298 -37.38 -19.12 37.13
N THR A 299 -36.12 -19.48 36.89
CA THR A 299 -35.07 -18.53 36.53
C THR A 299 -34.70 -18.68 35.06
N LEU A 300 -34.65 -17.57 34.33
CA LEU A 300 -34.19 -17.53 32.94
C LEU A 300 -32.69 -17.83 32.90
N ILE A 301 -32.31 -18.87 32.15
CA ILE A 301 -30.92 -19.26 31.97
C ILE A 301 -30.34 -18.59 30.73
N LYS A 302 -30.98 -18.76 29.57
CA LYS A 302 -30.56 -18.20 28.28
C LYS A 302 -31.69 -18.26 27.26
N GLN A 303 -31.52 -17.59 26.11
CA GLN A 303 -32.35 -17.85 24.93
C GLN A 303 -32.04 -19.24 24.35
N ALA A 304 -33.09 -19.94 23.91
CA ALA A 304 -32.99 -21.29 23.34
C ALA A 304 -32.64 -21.22 21.85
N ILE A 305 -31.40 -20.84 21.54
CA ILE A 305 -30.88 -20.72 20.17
C ILE A 305 -30.13 -22.00 19.81
N CYS A 306 -30.45 -22.60 18.65
CA CYS A 306 -29.70 -23.73 18.09
C CYS A 306 -28.45 -23.22 17.35
N GLU A 307 -27.48 -24.10 17.10
CA GLU A 307 -26.25 -23.71 16.40
C GLU A 307 -26.55 -23.29 14.95
N PRO A 308 -25.69 -22.45 14.33
CA PRO A 308 -25.86 -22.05 12.93
C PRO A 308 -26.03 -23.25 11.98
N GLY A 309 -27.13 -23.28 11.24
CA GLY A 309 -27.47 -24.38 10.33
C GLY A 309 -28.43 -25.43 10.90
N GLU A 310 -28.76 -25.34 12.19
CA GLU A 310 -29.76 -26.19 12.83
C GLU A 310 -31.16 -25.55 12.80
N ILE A 311 -32.18 -26.41 12.83
CA ILE A 311 -33.60 -26.07 12.77
C ILE A 311 -34.19 -26.39 14.14
N ARG A 312 -34.69 -25.36 14.82
CA ARG A 312 -35.34 -25.53 16.12
C ARG A 312 -36.77 -26.03 15.95
N ASP A 313 -37.12 -27.11 16.63
CA ASP A 313 -38.51 -27.53 16.74
C ASP A 313 -39.29 -26.53 17.62
N LYS A 314 -40.33 -25.93 17.05
CA LYS A 314 -41.20 -24.96 17.72
C LYS A 314 -42.47 -25.60 18.27
N LEU A 315 -42.66 -26.91 18.11
CA LEU A 315 -43.84 -27.60 18.60
C LEU A 315 -43.94 -27.48 20.14
N ARG A 316 -45.18 -27.29 20.60
CA ARG A 316 -45.54 -27.04 22.01
C ARG A 316 -45.61 -28.34 22.83
N ASP A 317 -44.87 -29.37 22.43
CA ASP A 317 -44.85 -30.65 23.13
C ASP A 317 -43.99 -30.51 24.41
N PRO A 318 -44.55 -30.70 25.61
CA PRO A 318 -43.80 -30.65 26.86
C PRO A 318 -42.65 -31.66 26.93
N LYS A 319 -42.64 -32.69 26.09
CA LYS A 319 -41.63 -33.75 26.07
C LYS A 319 -40.53 -33.54 25.02
N HIS A 320 -40.80 -32.78 23.95
CA HIS A 320 -39.90 -32.64 22.78
C HIS A 320 -39.62 -31.18 22.36
N GLY A 321 -40.15 -30.20 23.10
CA GLY A 321 -39.95 -28.78 22.81
C GLY A 321 -38.49 -28.34 23.00
N GLY A 322 -37.95 -27.58 22.04
CA GLY A 322 -36.59 -27.02 22.11
C GLY A 322 -35.49 -27.92 21.56
N GLU A 323 -35.85 -28.99 20.85
CA GLU A 323 -34.91 -29.82 20.10
C GLU A 323 -34.34 -29.11 18.87
N CYS A 324 -33.07 -29.37 18.57
CA CYS A 324 -32.34 -28.84 17.41
C CYS A 324 -32.07 -29.98 16.41
N TRP A 325 -32.47 -29.75 15.17
CA TRP A 325 -32.45 -30.75 14.11
C TRP A 325 -31.68 -30.25 12.90
N THR A 326 -31.01 -31.14 12.16
CA THR A 326 -30.36 -30.80 10.89
C THR A 326 -30.89 -31.66 9.76
N CYS A 327 -31.15 -31.03 8.62
CA CYS A 327 -31.35 -31.77 7.37
C CYS A 327 -30.00 -32.25 6.80
N PRO A 328 -29.96 -33.37 6.06
CA PRO A 328 -28.77 -33.79 5.32
C PRO A 328 -28.25 -32.69 4.38
N THR A 329 -26.95 -32.70 4.10
CA THR A 329 -26.32 -31.77 3.16
C THR A 329 -27.06 -31.78 1.82
N ALA A 330 -27.37 -30.59 1.29
CA ALA A 330 -28.18 -30.35 0.09
C ALA A 330 -29.71 -30.60 0.21
N ALA A 331 -30.23 -30.99 1.38
CA ALA A 331 -31.67 -31.11 1.63
C ALA A 331 -32.27 -29.82 2.23
N THR A 332 -33.46 -29.44 1.78
CA THR A 332 -34.24 -28.31 2.36
C THR A 332 -35.35 -28.80 3.26
N ARG A 333 -35.64 -28.03 4.31
CA ARG A 333 -36.77 -28.27 5.22
C ARG A 333 -38.10 -28.18 4.46
N THR A 334 -38.93 -29.19 4.63
CA THR A 334 -40.30 -29.22 4.09
C THR A 334 -41.31 -28.60 5.06
N VAL A 335 -42.59 -28.68 4.73
CA VAL A 335 -43.72 -28.33 5.61
C VAL A 335 -44.08 -29.45 6.59
N TYR A 336 -43.68 -30.70 6.34
CA TYR A 336 -44.01 -31.87 7.18
C TYR A 336 -43.38 -31.80 8.57
N PRO A 337 -43.82 -32.55 9.60
CA PRO A 337 -43.17 -32.54 10.92
C PRO A 337 -41.65 -32.81 10.88
N ILE A 338 -40.87 -32.15 11.75
CA ILE A 338 -39.38 -32.22 11.73
C ILE A 338 -38.85 -33.61 12.10
N ASN A 339 -39.59 -34.34 12.94
CA ASN A 339 -39.31 -35.72 13.33
C ASN A 339 -39.83 -36.76 12.30
N GLY A 340 -40.48 -36.31 11.22
CA GLY A 340 -41.04 -37.18 10.19
C GLY A 340 -40.02 -37.60 9.12
N ARG A 341 -40.32 -38.71 8.43
CA ARG A 341 -39.50 -39.21 7.29
C ARG A 341 -39.48 -38.27 6.08
N GLN A 342 -40.34 -37.26 6.07
CA GLN A 342 -40.48 -36.27 5.01
C GLN A 342 -40.03 -34.87 5.45
N ALA A 343 -39.34 -34.76 6.60
CA ALA A 343 -38.93 -33.48 7.18
C ALA A 343 -38.04 -32.65 6.26
N CYS A 344 -37.25 -33.31 5.41
CA CYS A 344 -36.32 -32.69 4.49
C CYS A 344 -36.54 -33.21 3.06
N GLN A 345 -36.09 -32.46 2.06
CA GLN A 345 -36.17 -32.83 0.65
C GLN A 345 -34.85 -32.52 -0.07
N ILE A 346 -34.24 -33.53 -0.67
CA ILE A 346 -33.01 -33.43 -1.49
C ILE A 346 -33.41 -33.27 -2.95
N GLY A 347 -33.00 -32.17 -3.58
CA GLY A 347 -33.50 -31.82 -4.91
C GLY A 347 -34.98 -31.43 -4.82
N GLY A 348 -35.45 -30.53 -5.67
CA GLY A 348 -36.81 -29.97 -5.50
C GLY A 348 -37.25 -29.22 -6.75
N ASN A 349 -36.90 -29.76 -7.92
CA ASN A 349 -36.97 -29.08 -9.21
C ASN A 349 -36.12 -27.81 -9.28
N PHE A 350 -35.06 -27.69 -8.47
CA PHE A 350 -34.15 -26.54 -8.48
C PHE A 350 -32.68 -26.99 -8.42
N LYS A 351 -31.87 -26.44 -9.32
CA LYS A 351 -30.40 -26.39 -9.23
C LYS A 351 -29.99 -25.17 -8.42
N TYR A 352 -28.94 -25.31 -7.63
CA TYR A 352 -28.43 -24.23 -6.79
C TYR A 352 -27.01 -23.86 -7.18
N ALA A 353 -26.63 -22.62 -6.93
CA ALA A 353 -25.28 -22.10 -7.11
C ALA A 353 -24.98 -21.00 -6.09
N GLN A 354 -23.70 -20.76 -5.84
CA GLN A 354 -23.25 -19.62 -5.05
C GLN A 354 -23.41 -18.32 -5.85
N ALA A 355 -23.66 -17.21 -5.16
CA ALA A 355 -23.65 -15.89 -5.78
C ALA A 355 -22.21 -15.35 -5.81
N THR A 356 -21.84 -14.64 -6.88
CA THR A 356 -20.51 -14.04 -7.00
C THR A 356 -20.57 -12.58 -6.60
N GLN A 357 -19.68 -12.15 -5.69
CA GLN A 357 -19.54 -10.73 -5.38
C GLN A 357 -19.02 -9.99 -6.62
N THR A 358 -19.76 -9.00 -7.08
CA THR A 358 -19.41 -8.19 -8.26
C THR A 358 -18.73 -6.89 -7.89
N SER A 359 -19.09 -6.29 -6.76
CA SER A 359 -18.49 -5.07 -6.22
C SER A 359 -18.88 -4.87 -4.76
N ALA A 360 -18.11 -4.11 -3.99
CA ALA A 360 -18.57 -3.55 -2.71
C ALA A 360 -19.45 -2.32 -2.99
N LEU A 361 -20.61 -2.22 -2.34
CA LEU A 361 -21.65 -1.21 -2.65
C LEU A 361 -21.32 0.19 -2.11
N SER A 362 -20.14 0.39 -1.53
CA SER A 362 -19.82 1.67 -0.92
C SER A 362 -18.40 2.09 -1.23
N CYS A 363 -17.40 1.32 -0.79
CA CYS A 363 -16.01 1.76 -0.86
C CYS A 363 -15.08 0.66 -1.39
N PRO A 364 -14.00 1.01 -2.11
CA PRO A 364 -12.90 0.10 -2.42
C PRO A 364 -12.40 -0.72 -1.21
N ALA A 365 -11.83 -1.89 -1.46
CA ALA A 365 -11.24 -2.71 -0.41
C ALA A 365 -10.20 -1.92 0.41
N GLY A 366 -10.25 -2.03 1.73
CA GLY A 366 -9.40 -1.26 2.66
C GLY A 366 -9.95 0.11 3.07
N GLN A 367 -11.10 0.52 2.54
CA GLN A 367 -11.81 1.73 2.93
C GLN A 367 -13.03 1.40 3.79
N MET A 368 -13.37 2.31 4.72
CA MET A 368 -14.53 2.24 5.59
C MET A 368 -15.66 3.09 5.01
N PHE A 369 -16.87 2.54 5.04
CA PHE A 369 -18.07 3.29 4.71
C PHE A 369 -18.61 4.03 5.93
N ASP A 370 -18.94 5.30 5.74
CA ASP A 370 -19.72 6.10 6.67
C ASP A 370 -21.03 6.50 5.98
N LEU A 371 -22.17 6.33 6.66
CA LEU A 371 -23.49 6.66 6.12
C LEU A 371 -23.65 8.15 5.83
N VAL A 372 -22.80 9.00 6.41
CA VAL A 372 -22.87 10.44 6.22
C VAL A 372 -22.26 10.84 4.87
N ASN A 373 -23.09 11.41 4.00
CA ASN A 373 -22.69 11.93 2.70
C ASN A 373 -21.67 13.08 2.82
N SER A 374 -20.81 13.25 1.81
CA SER A 374 -19.82 14.33 1.73
C SER A 374 -20.39 15.75 1.67
N LYS A 375 -21.70 15.93 1.41
CA LYS A 375 -22.43 17.20 1.56
C LYS A 375 -22.61 17.63 3.02
N ASN A 376 -22.43 16.73 3.98
CA ASN A 376 -22.56 17.09 5.38
C ASN A 376 -21.49 18.13 5.78
N PRO A 377 -21.87 19.25 6.43
CA PRO A 377 -20.92 20.30 6.82
C PRO A 377 -19.73 19.81 7.65
N LYS A 378 -19.91 18.78 8.48
CA LYS A 378 -18.82 18.19 9.30
C LYS A 378 -17.81 17.43 8.43
N VAL A 379 -18.30 16.66 7.45
CA VAL A 379 -17.46 15.96 6.48
C VAL A 379 -16.71 16.98 5.61
N GLN A 380 -17.39 18.01 5.14
CA GLN A 380 -16.76 19.08 4.38
C GLN A 380 -15.67 19.82 5.18
N ALA A 381 -15.96 20.17 6.44
CA ALA A 381 -14.99 20.83 7.31
C ALA A 381 -13.74 19.97 7.54
N LEU A 382 -13.90 18.65 7.64
CA LEU A 382 -12.78 17.73 7.78
C LEU A 382 -11.95 17.61 6.50
N ILE A 383 -12.60 17.49 5.33
CA ILE A 383 -11.92 17.48 4.03
C ILE A 383 -11.07 18.74 3.86
N ARG A 384 -11.60 19.92 4.23
CA ARG A 384 -10.86 21.20 4.22
C ARG A 384 -9.62 21.14 5.12
N LYS A 385 -9.73 20.61 6.33
CA LYS A 385 -8.59 20.45 7.25
C LYS A 385 -7.53 19.48 6.73
N GLN A 386 -7.91 18.52 5.88
CA GLN A 386 -6.99 17.53 5.29
C GLN A 386 -6.27 18.05 4.03
N GLY A 387 -6.51 19.30 3.62
CA GLY A 387 -5.84 19.96 2.48
C GLY A 387 -6.40 19.58 1.12
N GLY A 388 -7.63 19.08 1.03
CA GLY A 388 -8.29 18.76 -0.24
C GLY A 388 -9.06 19.95 -0.83
N SER A 389 -8.97 20.16 -2.14
CA SER A 389 -9.94 20.97 -2.90
C SER A 389 -11.21 20.16 -3.18
N PHE A 390 -12.39 20.77 -3.13
CA PHE A 390 -13.65 20.09 -3.46
C PHE A 390 -13.79 19.87 -4.99
N PRO A 391 -13.82 18.63 -5.50
CA PRO A 391 -14.46 18.38 -6.78
C PRO A 391 -15.91 18.89 -6.75
N ALA A 392 -16.33 19.61 -7.79
CA ALA A 392 -17.66 20.22 -7.89
C ALA A 392 -18.81 19.20 -7.78
N ASN A 393 -18.52 17.91 -7.98
CA ASN A 393 -19.47 16.81 -8.01
C ASN A 393 -19.51 16.00 -6.71
N LEU A 394 -18.88 16.45 -5.62
CA LEU A 394 -18.94 15.79 -4.32
C LEU A 394 -20.38 15.70 -3.78
N GLY A 395 -20.79 14.48 -3.44
CA GLY A 395 -22.09 14.12 -2.87
C GLY A 395 -23.24 14.06 -3.87
N SER A 396 -22.95 13.99 -5.17
CA SER A 396 -23.94 13.86 -6.25
C SER A 396 -24.70 12.53 -6.20
N SER A 397 -24.06 11.47 -5.69
CA SER A 397 -24.57 10.11 -5.70
C SER A 397 -25.63 9.83 -4.63
N GLY A 398 -25.91 10.78 -3.73
CA GLY A 398 -26.88 10.62 -2.63
C GLY A 398 -26.53 9.56 -1.58
N GLY A 399 -25.41 8.84 -1.74
CA GLY A 399 -24.91 7.81 -0.82
C GLY A 399 -24.07 8.38 0.33
N GLY A 400 -23.52 7.49 1.16
CA GLY A 400 -22.56 7.85 2.22
C GLY A 400 -21.17 8.25 1.69
N SER A 401 -20.16 8.20 2.53
CA SER A 401 -18.77 8.56 2.21
C SER A 401 -17.79 7.43 2.53
N CYS A 402 -16.67 7.42 1.83
CA CYS A 402 -15.59 6.45 1.98
C CYS A 402 -14.37 7.08 2.63
N TRP A 403 -13.80 6.37 3.59
CA TRP A 403 -12.67 6.85 4.38
C TRP A 403 -11.62 5.76 4.52
N SER A 404 -10.39 6.14 4.89
CA SER A 404 -9.35 5.21 5.30
C SER A 404 -8.76 5.66 6.64
N CYS A 405 -8.28 4.71 7.44
CA CYS A 405 -7.47 5.10 8.58
C CYS A 405 -6.04 5.42 8.12
N PRO A 406 -5.36 6.39 8.76
CA PRO A 406 -3.93 6.54 8.59
C PRO A 406 -3.22 5.21 8.80
N ALA A 407 -2.12 4.99 8.11
CA ALA A 407 -1.36 3.76 8.29
C ALA A 407 -0.89 3.62 9.75
N GLY A 408 -0.84 2.39 10.24
CA GLY A 408 -0.65 2.10 11.66
C GLY A 408 -1.90 2.35 12.52
N TYR A 409 -3.07 2.62 11.91
CA TYR A 409 -4.33 2.80 12.61
C TYR A 409 -5.45 1.94 12.02
N ARG A 410 -6.35 1.46 12.88
CA ARG A 410 -7.54 0.71 12.51
C ARG A 410 -8.80 1.43 12.91
N ARG A 411 -9.89 1.03 12.27
CA ARG A 411 -11.22 1.58 12.47
C ARG A 411 -11.76 1.26 13.87
N THR A 412 -12.32 2.28 14.53
CA THR A 412 -13.13 2.11 15.76
C THR A 412 -14.64 2.19 15.46
N ALA A 413 -15.49 2.21 16.48
CA ALA A 413 -16.92 2.48 16.30
C ALA A 413 -17.27 3.97 16.15
N PHE A 414 -16.34 4.91 16.39
CA PHE A 414 -16.63 6.36 16.39
C PHE A 414 -16.83 6.90 14.98
N ALA A 415 -17.67 7.91 14.75
CA ALA A 415 -17.85 8.48 13.40
C ALA A 415 -16.52 8.92 12.74
N ALA A 416 -16.41 8.90 11.40
CA ALA A 416 -15.15 9.11 10.67
C ALA A 416 -14.40 10.42 11.02
N TRP A 417 -15.14 11.46 11.41
CA TRP A 417 -14.59 12.77 11.81
C TRP A 417 -14.25 12.90 13.30
N ASN A 418 -14.49 11.87 14.10
CA ASN A 418 -14.09 11.85 15.50
C ASN A 418 -12.58 11.64 15.60
N PRO A 419 -11.86 12.35 16.51
CA PRO A 419 -10.45 12.04 16.77
C PRO A 419 -10.20 10.59 17.18
N GLY A 420 -11.18 9.87 17.73
CA GLY A 420 -11.11 8.43 18.00
C GLY A 420 -11.55 7.54 16.85
N ALA A 421 -11.84 8.05 15.64
CA ALA A 421 -12.33 7.26 14.50
C ALA A 421 -11.36 6.14 14.09
N CYS A 422 -10.07 6.44 14.23
CA CYS A 422 -8.97 5.53 13.99
C CYS A 422 -8.16 5.41 15.27
N GLU A 423 -8.00 4.19 15.78
CA GLU A 423 -7.11 3.89 16.91
C GLU A 423 -5.82 3.26 16.38
N SER A 424 -4.69 3.52 17.04
CA SER A 424 -3.43 2.92 16.61
C SER A 424 -3.46 1.41 16.81
N ILE A 425 -2.92 0.67 15.84
CA ILE A 425 -2.78 -0.79 15.91
C ILE A 425 -1.68 -1.24 16.89
N GLY A 426 -0.94 -0.30 17.48
CA GLY A 426 0.09 -0.58 18.48
C GLY A 426 1.06 0.57 18.64
N THR A 427 2.25 0.39 18.07
CA THR A 427 3.38 1.32 18.19
C THR A 427 3.48 2.19 16.94
N GLU A 428 3.42 3.51 17.09
CA GLU A 428 3.71 4.43 15.98
C GLU A 428 5.23 4.54 15.83
N TRP A 429 5.75 4.13 14.67
CA TRP A 429 7.18 4.13 14.39
C TRP A 429 7.59 5.39 13.63
N ARG A 430 8.68 6.03 14.05
CA ARG A 430 9.35 7.06 13.27
C ARG A 430 10.68 6.54 12.80
N SER A 431 10.84 6.43 11.49
CA SER A 431 12.10 6.07 10.87
C SER A 431 13.13 7.20 10.95
N ALA A 432 14.40 6.81 11.11
CA ALA A 432 15.52 7.73 10.94
C ALA A 432 15.53 8.30 9.52
N THR A 433 16.08 9.51 9.38
CA THR A 433 16.28 10.11 8.05
C THR A 433 17.48 9.45 7.37
N TYR A 434 17.31 9.00 6.13
CA TYR A 434 18.40 8.53 5.29
C TYR A 434 18.80 9.60 4.27
N THR A 435 20.05 10.06 4.34
CA THR A 435 20.58 11.07 3.42
C THR A 435 21.02 10.39 2.12
N GLN A 436 20.38 10.71 1.01
CA GLN A 436 20.74 10.15 -0.30
C GLN A 436 22.07 10.75 -0.81
N PRO A 437 22.85 10.04 -1.64
CA PRO A 437 24.15 10.53 -2.07
C PRO A 437 24.05 11.70 -3.07
N GLY A 438 22.95 11.84 -3.79
CA GLY A 438 22.87 12.75 -4.94
C GLY A 438 23.79 12.31 -6.09
N LEU A 439 23.79 13.07 -7.19
CA LEU A 439 24.65 12.76 -8.34
C LEU A 439 26.13 12.81 -7.96
N PHE A 440 26.57 13.93 -7.38
CA PHE A 440 27.98 14.18 -7.07
C PHE A 440 28.46 13.53 -5.78
N GLY A 441 27.58 12.83 -5.05
CA GLY A 441 28.01 11.97 -3.95
C GLY A 441 28.46 10.59 -4.38
N LEU A 442 28.19 10.17 -5.62
CA LEU A 442 28.64 8.89 -6.16
C LEU A 442 30.07 9.02 -6.73
N ASP A 443 30.96 8.13 -6.31
CA ASP A 443 32.34 8.06 -6.83
C ASP A 443 32.34 7.77 -8.33
N GLY A 444 33.09 8.54 -9.12
CA GLY A 444 33.13 8.49 -10.57
C GLY A 444 32.09 9.36 -11.29
N ALA A 445 31.05 9.86 -10.60
CA ALA A 445 30.00 10.65 -11.25
C ALA A 445 30.50 11.97 -11.84
N GLU A 446 31.33 12.71 -11.10
CA GLU A 446 31.84 14.00 -11.55
C GLU A 446 32.73 13.85 -12.80
N GLU A 447 33.55 12.80 -12.84
CA GLU A 447 34.37 12.49 -14.00
C GLU A 447 33.51 12.07 -15.20
N VAL A 448 32.47 11.26 -15.00
CA VAL A 448 31.50 10.92 -16.06
C VAL A 448 30.79 12.17 -16.58
N VAL A 449 30.40 13.11 -15.72
CA VAL A 449 29.85 14.42 -16.13
C VAL A 449 30.85 15.17 -17.01
N LYS A 450 32.12 15.26 -16.58
CA LYS A 450 33.19 15.90 -17.38
C LYS A 450 33.42 15.18 -18.71
N GLU A 451 33.28 13.86 -18.77
CA GLU A 451 33.36 13.07 -20.01
C GLU A 451 32.17 13.32 -20.94
N ILE A 452 30.95 13.39 -20.41
CA ILE A 452 29.74 13.73 -21.21
C ILE A 452 29.91 15.12 -21.81
N LEU A 453 30.29 16.12 -21.01
CA LEU A 453 30.43 17.50 -21.49
C LEU A 453 31.52 17.66 -22.54
N THR A 454 32.58 16.85 -22.50
CA THR A 454 33.71 16.98 -23.44
C THR A 454 33.60 16.06 -24.65
N LYS A 455 33.21 14.80 -24.45
CA LYS A 455 33.23 13.76 -25.49
C LYS A 455 31.86 13.51 -26.10
N ARG A 456 30.76 13.84 -25.38
CA ARG A 456 29.38 13.50 -25.78
C ARG A 456 28.34 14.59 -25.49
N PRO A 457 28.61 15.87 -25.83
CA PRO A 457 27.67 16.96 -25.54
C PRO A 457 26.32 16.81 -26.26
N GLU A 458 26.27 16.06 -27.36
CA GLU A 458 25.05 15.73 -28.10
C GLU A 458 24.01 14.97 -27.27
N LEU A 459 24.44 14.15 -26.30
CA LEU A 459 23.54 13.39 -25.43
C LEU A 459 22.64 14.31 -24.61
N ILE A 460 23.18 15.43 -24.11
CA ILE A 460 22.42 16.45 -23.38
C ILE A 460 21.37 17.07 -24.29
N ILE A 461 21.73 17.36 -25.54
CA ILE A 461 20.83 17.95 -26.54
C ILE A 461 19.71 16.99 -26.92
N GLU A 462 20.01 15.72 -27.12
CA GLU A 462 19.01 14.69 -27.47
C GLU A 462 17.98 14.51 -26.36
N ILE A 463 18.44 14.43 -25.10
CA ILE A 463 17.54 14.36 -23.94
C ILE A 463 16.70 15.63 -23.85
N ALA A 464 17.30 16.82 -23.94
CA ALA A 464 16.59 18.10 -23.91
C ALA A 464 15.54 18.23 -25.04
N LYS A 465 15.85 17.77 -26.26
CA LYS A 465 14.91 17.75 -27.38
C LYS A 465 13.74 16.80 -27.14
N SER A 466 14.01 15.63 -26.56
CA SER A 466 12.97 14.61 -26.33
C SER A 466 11.90 15.05 -25.32
N ILE A 467 12.25 15.93 -24.38
CA ILE A 467 11.31 16.43 -23.37
C ILE A 467 10.55 17.70 -23.79
N ALA A 468 11.04 18.41 -24.81
CA ALA A 468 10.43 19.66 -25.28
C ALA A 468 8.93 19.55 -25.64
N PRO A 469 8.45 18.48 -26.31
CA PRO A 469 7.02 18.31 -26.59
C PRO A 469 6.17 18.22 -25.31
N GLY A 470 6.66 17.50 -24.29
CA GLY A 470 5.97 17.38 -23.00
C GLY A 470 5.85 18.70 -22.26
N LEU A 471 6.85 19.58 -22.45
CA LEU A 471 6.92 20.91 -21.85
C LEU A 471 6.16 22.00 -22.61
N LYS A 472 5.70 21.71 -23.83
CA LYS A 472 5.12 22.71 -24.76
C LYS A 472 6.06 23.90 -25.00
N MET A 473 7.37 23.65 -25.01
CA MET A 473 8.41 24.64 -25.27
C MET A 473 9.13 24.31 -26.58
N SER A 474 9.76 25.31 -27.20
CA SER A 474 10.61 25.04 -28.37
C SER A 474 11.82 24.23 -27.94
N ALA A 475 12.30 23.32 -28.79
CA ALA A 475 13.49 22.53 -28.50
C ALA A 475 14.72 23.43 -28.25
N ALA A 476 14.82 24.57 -28.93
CA ALA A 476 15.91 25.53 -28.75
C ALA A 476 15.90 26.17 -27.36
N ASP A 477 14.71 26.54 -26.85
CA ASP A 477 14.58 27.10 -25.50
C ASP A 477 14.94 26.08 -24.44
N VAL A 478 14.47 24.83 -24.58
CA VAL A 478 14.78 23.77 -23.61
C VAL A 478 16.28 23.45 -23.60
N ILE A 479 16.93 23.41 -24.76
CA ILE A 479 18.40 23.21 -24.84
C ILE A 479 19.14 24.36 -24.16
N ARG A 480 18.78 25.62 -24.44
CA ARG A 480 19.41 26.79 -23.81
C ARG A 480 19.25 26.75 -22.30
N ASP A 481 18.03 26.54 -21.82
CA ASP A 481 17.71 26.53 -20.40
C ASP A 481 18.41 25.35 -19.70
N THR A 482 18.53 24.20 -20.36
CA THR A 482 19.29 23.02 -19.88
C THR A 482 20.77 23.35 -19.71
N TRP A 483 21.41 23.97 -20.70
CA TRP A 483 22.82 24.35 -20.58
C TRP A 483 23.05 25.38 -19.46
N SER A 484 22.15 26.35 -19.33
CA SER A 484 22.19 27.31 -18.22
C SER A 484 22.06 26.64 -16.86
N GLU A 485 21.17 25.66 -16.73
CA GLU A 485 20.96 24.89 -15.51
C GLU A 485 22.19 24.06 -15.16
N ILE A 486 22.79 23.35 -16.12
CA ILE A 486 24.01 22.56 -15.87
C ILE A 486 25.19 23.47 -15.47
N ALA A 487 25.28 24.68 -16.02
CA ALA A 487 26.33 25.62 -15.65
C ALA A 487 26.18 26.18 -14.22
N THR A 488 24.94 26.42 -13.77
CA THR A 488 24.64 27.15 -12.52
C THR A 488 24.26 26.24 -11.36
N HIS A 489 23.52 25.17 -11.63
CA HIS A 489 23.01 24.19 -10.68
C HIS A 489 23.10 22.75 -11.25
N PRO A 490 24.32 22.25 -11.55
CA PRO A 490 24.51 20.91 -12.09
C PRO A 490 23.92 19.81 -11.18
N GLU A 491 23.89 20.04 -9.86
CA GLU A 491 23.34 19.16 -8.84
C GLU A 491 21.82 18.96 -8.96
N ASP A 492 21.10 19.92 -9.55
CA ASP A 492 19.65 19.88 -9.73
C ASP A 492 19.24 19.46 -11.14
N SER A 493 20.18 19.45 -12.09
CA SER A 493 19.88 19.18 -13.49
C SER A 493 19.35 17.77 -13.76
N GLY A 494 18.04 17.69 -14.00
CA GLY A 494 17.38 16.43 -14.38
C GLY A 494 17.94 15.84 -15.67
N VAL A 495 18.22 16.68 -16.68
CA VAL A 495 18.80 16.25 -17.95
C VAL A 495 20.21 15.67 -17.76
N LEU A 496 21.05 16.33 -16.95
CA LEU A 496 22.38 15.82 -16.65
C LEU A 496 22.33 14.48 -15.92
N LYS A 497 21.46 14.37 -14.89
CA LYS A 497 21.23 13.12 -14.16
C LYS A 497 20.78 11.99 -15.08
N THR A 498 19.88 12.27 -16.03
CA THR A 498 19.45 11.30 -17.05
C THR A 498 20.59 10.91 -18.01
N ALA A 499 21.44 11.86 -18.42
CA ALA A 499 22.59 11.58 -19.27
C ALA A 499 23.64 10.72 -18.56
N VAL A 500 23.94 10.99 -17.29
CA VAL A 500 24.83 10.15 -16.50
C VAL A 500 24.22 8.75 -16.31
N TYR A 501 22.91 8.67 -16.09
CA TYR A 501 22.22 7.40 -15.94
C TYR A 501 22.27 6.53 -17.20
N SER A 502 22.10 7.11 -18.39
CA SER A 502 22.23 6.36 -19.63
C SER A 502 23.65 5.81 -19.82
N ARG A 503 24.67 6.56 -19.38
CA ARG A 503 26.07 6.09 -19.35
C ARG A 503 26.30 4.97 -18.34
N LEU A 504 25.69 5.05 -17.17
CA LEU A 504 25.71 3.97 -16.18
C LEU A 504 25.09 2.68 -16.74
N GLN A 505 23.92 2.77 -17.40
CA GLN A 505 23.29 1.61 -18.02
C GLN A 505 24.15 1.02 -19.15
N ALA A 506 24.75 1.86 -19.99
CA ALA A 506 25.68 1.41 -21.03
C ALA A 506 26.93 0.74 -20.45
N ALA A 507 27.45 1.25 -19.34
CA ALA A 507 28.61 0.67 -18.65
C ALA A 507 28.29 -0.70 -18.02
N ALA A 508 27.05 -0.90 -17.55
CA ALA A 508 26.59 -2.17 -17.04
C ALA A 508 26.35 -3.21 -18.15
N ALA A 509 25.78 -2.78 -19.28
CA ALA A 509 25.50 -3.65 -20.43
C ALA A 509 26.77 -4.05 -21.21
N GLU A 510 27.71 -3.11 -21.36
CA GLU A 510 28.94 -3.30 -22.13
C GLU A 510 30.20 -2.92 -21.30
N PRO A 511 30.53 -3.69 -20.24
CA PRO A 511 31.61 -3.34 -19.31
C PRO A 511 33.00 -3.25 -19.97
N ALA A 512 33.19 -3.92 -21.10
CA ALA A 512 34.43 -3.84 -21.90
C ALA A 512 34.64 -2.45 -22.54
N LYS A 513 33.57 -1.73 -22.86
CA LYS A 513 33.61 -0.38 -23.48
C LYS A 513 33.50 0.75 -22.45
N ALA A 514 33.27 0.42 -21.18
CA ALA A 514 33.07 1.38 -20.12
C ALA A 514 34.39 2.09 -19.72
N SER A 515 34.34 3.41 -19.55
CA SER A 515 35.47 4.19 -19.05
C SER A 515 35.80 3.82 -17.59
N ALA A 516 37.00 4.17 -17.13
CA ALA A 516 37.37 3.95 -15.72
C ALA A 516 36.45 4.72 -14.74
N ALA A 517 35.99 5.91 -15.14
CA ALA A 517 35.02 6.69 -14.38
C ALA A 517 33.64 6.02 -14.36
N GLU A 518 33.17 5.51 -15.51
CA GLU A 518 31.90 4.79 -15.62
C GLU A 518 31.89 3.51 -14.76
N LYS A 519 33.01 2.77 -14.71
CA LYS A 519 33.15 1.58 -13.85
C LYS A 519 33.10 1.93 -12.36
N ARG A 520 33.76 3.02 -11.95
CA ARG A 520 33.67 3.53 -10.56
C ARG A 520 32.27 3.99 -10.20
N LEU A 521 31.60 4.69 -11.13
CA LEU A 521 30.20 5.11 -10.98
C LEU A 521 29.25 3.91 -10.83
N LEU A 522 29.42 2.88 -11.66
CA LEU A 522 28.59 1.69 -11.57
C LEU A 522 28.78 0.96 -10.23
N ALA A 523 30.02 0.87 -9.75
CA ALA A 523 30.34 0.26 -8.46
C ALA A 523 29.77 1.08 -7.28
N SER A 524 29.93 2.41 -7.30
CA SER A 524 29.41 3.29 -6.25
C SER A 524 27.89 3.32 -6.21
N PHE A 525 27.23 3.27 -7.36
CA PHE A 525 25.78 3.16 -7.45
C PHE A 525 25.27 1.81 -6.90
N SER A 526 25.89 0.69 -7.29
CA SER A 526 25.55 -0.64 -6.75
C SER A 526 25.70 -0.69 -5.22
N GLU A 527 26.77 -0.10 -4.68
CA GLU A 527 26.98 0.01 -3.23
C GLU A 527 25.91 0.89 -2.57
N ALA A 528 25.60 2.05 -3.13
CA ALA A 528 24.55 2.93 -2.62
C ALA A 528 23.17 2.23 -2.61
N MET A 529 22.86 1.40 -3.63
CA MET A 529 21.61 0.65 -3.70
C MET A 529 21.51 -0.38 -2.58
N MET A 530 22.59 -1.13 -2.37
CA MET A 530 22.70 -2.11 -1.29
C MET A 530 22.53 -1.43 0.08
N ARG A 531 23.19 -0.29 0.32
CA ARG A 531 23.07 0.44 1.59
C ARG A 531 21.68 0.97 1.85
N PHE A 532 21.01 1.49 0.82
CA PHE A 532 19.64 1.96 0.97
C PHE A 532 18.67 0.80 1.25
N ARG A 533 18.83 -0.36 0.57
CA ARG A 533 18.06 -1.57 0.87
C ARG A 533 18.31 -2.08 2.28
N GLU A 534 19.57 -2.10 2.72
CA GLU A 534 19.96 -2.49 4.08
C GLU A 534 19.27 -1.59 5.12
N PHE A 535 19.28 -0.28 4.91
CA PHE A 535 18.59 0.68 5.76
C PHE A 535 17.08 0.39 5.87
N LEU A 536 16.37 0.22 4.75
CA LEU A 536 14.93 -0.05 4.76
C LEU A 536 14.59 -1.38 5.47
N ALA A 537 15.41 -2.43 5.25
CA ALA A 537 15.23 -3.71 5.92
C ALA A 537 15.52 -3.62 7.41
N GLN A 538 16.53 -2.83 7.81
CA GLN A 538 16.85 -2.58 9.21
C GLN A 538 15.73 -1.79 9.91
N GLU A 539 15.13 -0.81 9.23
CA GLU A 539 13.97 -0.07 9.74
C GLU A 539 12.77 -0.97 10.01
N ALA A 540 12.45 -1.85 9.05
CA ALA A 540 11.40 -2.83 9.24
C ALA A 540 11.70 -3.79 10.42
N LEU A 541 12.94 -4.26 10.53
CA LEU A 541 13.37 -5.11 11.64
C LEU A 541 13.25 -4.39 12.99
N ASN A 542 13.75 -3.17 13.11
CA ASN A 542 13.70 -2.36 14.33
C ASN A 542 12.24 -2.13 14.78
N ALA A 543 11.35 -1.78 13.85
CA ALA A 543 9.94 -1.60 14.14
C ALA A 543 9.26 -2.91 14.57
N GLY A 544 9.61 -4.03 13.92
CA GLY A 544 9.13 -5.36 14.28
C GLY A 544 9.56 -5.79 15.68
N GLU A 545 10.82 -5.57 16.05
CA GLU A 545 11.35 -5.87 17.38
C GLU A 545 10.69 -4.99 18.45
N ALA A 546 10.51 -3.70 18.19
CA ALA A 546 9.79 -2.79 19.09
C ALA A 546 8.34 -3.25 19.34
N TRP A 547 7.63 -3.67 18.29
CA TRP A 547 6.30 -4.25 18.41
C TRP A 547 6.29 -5.55 19.23
N GLN A 548 7.25 -6.45 18.99
CA GLN A 548 7.36 -7.72 19.72
C GLN A 548 7.62 -7.48 21.21
N GLN A 549 8.45 -6.50 21.56
CA GLN A 549 8.71 -6.13 22.96
C GLN A 549 7.43 -5.68 23.68
N VAL A 550 6.64 -4.79 23.07
CA VAL A 550 5.36 -4.33 23.63
C VAL A 550 4.40 -5.49 23.85
N LYS A 551 4.32 -6.40 22.88
CA LYS A 551 3.45 -7.58 22.97
C LYS A 551 3.87 -8.50 24.11
N LEU A 552 5.16 -8.78 24.25
CA LEU A 552 5.69 -9.60 25.35
C LEU A 552 5.46 -8.93 26.71
N TYR A 553 5.66 -7.62 26.80
CA TYR A 553 5.38 -6.83 28.00
C TYR A 553 3.90 -6.90 28.42
N LYS A 554 2.97 -6.66 27.48
CA LYS A 554 1.52 -6.76 27.73
C LYS A 554 1.11 -8.18 28.12
N LYS A 555 1.66 -9.21 27.46
CA LYS A 555 1.43 -10.62 27.82
C LYS A 555 1.92 -10.93 29.23
N ALA A 556 3.09 -10.42 29.63
CA ALA A 556 3.60 -10.58 31.00
C ALA A 556 2.70 -9.90 32.05
N GLN A 557 2.22 -8.69 31.79
CA GLN A 557 1.27 -8.00 32.68
C GLN A 557 -0.11 -8.68 32.75
N SER A 558 -0.62 -9.20 31.64
CA SER A 558 -1.92 -9.88 31.60
C SER A 558 -1.96 -11.18 32.43
N ARG A 559 -0.80 -11.81 32.66
CA ARG A 559 -0.68 -12.93 33.61
C ARG A 559 -0.79 -12.49 35.07
N THR A 560 -0.57 -11.21 35.36
CA THR A 560 -0.65 -10.62 36.70
C THR A 560 -2.02 -9.97 36.98
N VAL A 561 -2.80 -9.64 35.95
CA VAL A 561 -4.09 -8.92 36.08
C VAL A 561 -5.23 -9.73 35.45
N MET A 562 -5.94 -10.49 36.29
CA MET A 562 -7.21 -11.18 35.97
C MET A 562 -8.38 -10.19 35.84
N GLN A 563 -8.28 -9.17 34.98
CA GLN A 563 -9.40 -8.27 34.68
C GLN A 563 -9.43 -7.88 33.20
N GLY A 564 -10.27 -8.59 32.44
CA GLY A 564 -11.36 -8.01 31.65
C GLY A 564 -11.10 -7.05 30.48
N ASP A 565 -9.89 -6.58 30.23
CA ASP A 565 -9.67 -5.61 29.14
C ASP A 565 -9.24 -6.30 27.83
N ALA A 566 -10.20 -6.46 26.93
CA ALA A 566 -9.97 -7.03 25.59
C ALA A 566 -8.99 -6.19 24.75
N SER A 567 -8.70 -4.94 25.12
CA SER A 567 -7.69 -4.10 24.44
C SER A 567 -6.25 -4.61 24.62
N VAL A 568 -6.00 -5.50 25.60
CA VAL A 568 -4.69 -6.10 25.86
C VAL A 568 -4.35 -7.20 24.84
N LEU A 569 -5.35 -7.75 24.14
CA LEU A 569 -5.21 -8.93 23.27
C LEU A 569 -4.98 -8.62 21.78
N PHE A 570 -5.13 -7.37 21.34
CA PHE A 570 -5.04 -7.03 19.91
C PHE A 570 -3.95 -6.00 19.62
N THR A 571 -2.69 -6.47 19.53
CA THR A 571 -1.64 -5.76 18.79
C THR A 571 -1.60 -6.36 17.39
N ASP A 572 -2.32 -5.77 16.43
CA ASP A 572 -2.19 -6.18 15.03
C ASP A 572 -0.74 -5.92 14.56
N LEU A 573 -0.32 -6.61 13.50
CA LEU A 573 1.03 -6.50 12.93
C LEU A 573 1.31 -5.06 12.44
N PRO A 574 2.53 -4.51 12.60
CA PRO A 574 2.88 -3.23 11.99
C PRO A 574 2.71 -3.25 10.47
N ASP A 575 2.29 -2.12 9.91
CA ASP A 575 2.25 -1.93 8.45
C ASP A 575 3.67 -1.62 7.95
N PHE A 576 4.42 -2.66 7.60
CA PHE A 576 5.81 -2.51 7.16
C PHE A 576 5.94 -1.80 5.82
N GLU A 577 4.91 -1.83 4.96
CA GLU A 577 4.89 -1.07 3.71
C GLU A 577 4.84 0.43 4.00
N ASP A 578 4.03 0.85 4.98
CA ASP A 578 3.97 2.27 5.36
C ASP A 578 5.22 2.75 6.11
N ILE A 579 5.77 1.92 7.00
CA ILE A 579 7.02 2.25 7.71
C ILE A 579 8.14 2.55 6.71
N THR A 580 8.30 1.67 5.73
CA THR A 580 9.33 1.81 4.71
C THR A 580 9.02 2.92 3.72
N ALA A 581 7.77 3.10 3.30
CA ALA A 581 7.35 4.25 2.48
C ALA A 581 7.61 5.59 3.19
N SER A 582 7.35 5.66 4.51
CA SER A 582 7.63 6.82 5.35
C SER A 582 9.13 7.08 5.48
N ALA A 583 9.96 6.04 5.56
CA ALA A 583 11.42 6.16 5.55
C ALA A 583 11.95 6.72 4.21
N VAL A 584 11.41 6.23 3.09
CA VAL A 584 11.71 6.76 1.75
C VAL A 584 11.31 8.25 1.65
N LEU A 585 10.09 8.59 2.11
CA LEU A 585 9.59 9.95 2.14
C LEU A 585 10.43 10.88 3.02
N GLY A 586 10.83 10.42 4.21
CA GLY A 586 11.66 11.16 5.12
C GLY A 586 12.99 11.57 4.47
N GLY A 587 13.61 10.66 3.71
CA GLY A 587 14.82 10.96 2.94
C GLY A 587 14.58 11.93 1.77
N LEU A 588 13.43 11.87 1.11
CA LEU A 588 13.06 12.80 0.04
C LEU A 588 12.70 14.21 0.56
N ALA A 589 12.23 14.31 1.80
CA ALA A 589 11.81 15.57 2.42
C ALA A 589 12.98 16.39 3.01
N THR A 590 14.16 15.78 3.21
CA THR A 590 15.36 16.49 3.66
C THR A 590 16.22 17.07 2.55
N GLY A 591 16.05 16.60 1.32
CA GLY A 591 16.69 17.15 0.11
C GLY A 591 15.72 18.01 -0.71
N THR A 592 16.22 18.62 -1.79
CA THR A 592 15.40 19.23 -2.85
C THR A 592 14.67 18.12 -3.62
N GLY A 593 13.67 17.47 -3.00
CA GLY A 593 12.91 16.34 -3.55
C GLY A 593 12.25 16.56 -4.93
N LEU A 594 12.29 17.81 -5.40
CA LEU A 594 11.99 18.26 -6.76
C LEU A 594 12.86 17.59 -7.83
N SER A 595 14.12 17.28 -7.52
CA SER A 595 15.07 16.73 -8.51
C SER A 595 14.81 15.24 -8.81
N ALA A 596 14.40 14.45 -7.81
CA ALA A 596 13.93 13.09 -8.00
C ALA A 596 12.66 13.03 -8.87
N LEU A 597 11.74 13.99 -8.69
CA LEU A 597 10.54 14.13 -9.50
C LEU A 597 10.88 14.53 -10.95
N ALA A 598 11.80 15.47 -11.14
CA ALA A 598 12.24 15.90 -12.47
C ALA A 598 12.86 14.73 -13.26
N VAL A 599 13.76 13.94 -12.65
CA VAL A 599 14.34 12.74 -13.28
C VAL A 599 13.25 11.75 -13.67
N THR A 600 12.32 11.44 -12.75
CA THR A 600 11.21 10.51 -13.04
C THR A 600 10.33 11.00 -14.20
N GLY A 601 10.04 12.31 -14.25
CA GLY A 601 9.31 12.93 -15.35
C GLY A 601 10.02 12.76 -16.70
N ILE A 602 11.32 13.03 -16.74
CA ILE A 602 12.16 12.89 -17.94
C ILE A 602 12.15 11.44 -18.43
N MET A 603 12.38 10.48 -17.54
CA MET A 603 12.44 9.05 -17.88
C MET A 603 11.14 8.52 -18.50
N LYS A 604 9.98 9.06 -18.11
CA LYS A 604 8.68 8.71 -18.72
C LYS A 604 8.50 9.30 -20.13
N THR A 605 9.08 10.47 -20.39
CA THR A 605 8.93 11.20 -21.67
C THR A 605 9.97 10.83 -22.72
N VAL A 606 11.17 10.42 -22.28
CA VAL A 606 12.27 10.04 -23.18
C VAL A 606 11.91 8.76 -23.94
N THR A 607 12.02 8.79 -25.27
CA THR A 607 11.85 7.60 -26.11
C THR A 607 12.90 6.55 -25.76
N ARG A 608 12.42 5.43 -25.21
CA ARG A 608 13.20 4.29 -24.72
C ARG A 608 14.33 3.86 -25.65
N ASP A 609 14.04 3.77 -26.95
CA ASP A 609 14.95 3.17 -27.92
C ASP A 609 16.08 4.12 -28.38
N LEU A 610 15.96 5.43 -28.13
CA LEU A 610 16.97 6.42 -28.53
C LEU A 610 18.05 6.60 -27.45
N ILE A 611 17.66 6.65 -26.18
CA ILE A 611 18.56 7.03 -25.06
C ILE A 611 18.87 5.83 -24.14
N PHE A 612 18.02 4.79 -24.14
CA PHE A 612 18.19 3.58 -23.32
C PHE A 612 18.06 2.29 -24.12
N PRO A 613 18.98 2.03 -25.08
CA PRO A 613 18.88 0.90 -26.01
C PRO A 613 19.01 -0.48 -25.33
N TYR A 614 19.54 -0.53 -24.10
CA TYR A 614 19.79 -1.76 -23.36
C TYR A 614 18.62 -2.23 -22.48
N ARG A 615 17.46 -1.54 -22.51
CA ARG A 615 16.27 -1.94 -21.75
C ARG A 615 15.50 -3.04 -22.47
N SER A 616 15.02 -4.02 -21.71
CA SER A 616 14.08 -5.01 -22.25
C SER A 616 12.81 -4.35 -22.82
N ARG A 617 12.31 -4.85 -23.95
CA ARG A 617 11.17 -4.26 -24.69
C ARG A 617 9.82 -4.33 -23.92
N ALA A 618 9.77 -5.03 -22.80
CA ALA A 618 8.55 -5.41 -22.08
C ALA A 618 8.26 -4.61 -20.80
N VAL A 619 8.58 -3.31 -20.75
CA VAL A 619 8.09 -2.43 -19.67
C VAL A 619 6.60 -2.14 -19.93
N ALA A 620 5.76 -3.11 -19.59
CA ALA A 620 4.31 -3.00 -19.66
C ALA A 620 3.77 -2.40 -18.36
N LYS A 621 3.07 -1.28 -18.54
CA LYS A 621 2.22 -0.52 -17.62
C LYS A 621 1.44 -1.40 -16.63
N LYS A 622 2.01 -1.70 -15.46
CA LYS A 622 1.25 -2.21 -14.31
C LYS A 622 1.98 -1.89 -13.01
N ALA A 623 1.46 -0.91 -12.27
CA ALA A 623 1.45 -0.92 -10.80
C ALA A 623 0.57 0.23 -10.29
N SER A 624 -0.56 -0.13 -9.69
CA SER A 624 -1.25 0.73 -8.73
C SER A 624 -1.45 -0.10 -7.46
N THR A 625 -0.42 -0.17 -6.62
CA THR A 625 -0.60 -0.58 -5.23
C THR A 625 -1.21 0.59 -4.45
N GLU A 626 -1.97 0.32 -3.40
CA GLU A 626 -2.65 1.36 -2.63
C GLU A 626 -1.64 2.27 -1.89
N ALA A 627 -0.49 1.72 -1.48
CA ALA A 627 0.65 2.48 -0.98
C ALA A 627 1.18 3.50 -2.00
N ALA A 628 1.22 3.14 -3.29
CA ALA A 628 1.69 4.01 -4.37
C ALA A 628 0.74 5.20 -4.59
N LYS A 629 -0.58 5.00 -4.39
CA LYS A 629 -1.56 6.08 -4.41
C LYS A 629 -1.46 6.98 -3.17
N LYS A 630 -1.29 6.40 -1.98
CA LYS A 630 -1.12 7.16 -0.72
C LYS A 630 0.15 8.03 -0.77
N LEU A 631 1.24 7.50 -1.30
CA LEU A 631 2.48 8.22 -1.54
C LEU A 631 2.30 9.34 -2.57
N ALA A 632 1.62 9.07 -3.69
CA ALA A 632 1.31 10.09 -4.68
C ALA A 632 0.48 11.25 -4.09
N GLY A 633 -0.47 10.95 -3.19
CA GLY A 633 -1.24 11.95 -2.45
C GLY A 633 -0.40 12.75 -1.46
N ALA A 634 0.52 12.12 -0.73
CA ALA A 634 1.42 12.78 0.23
C ALA A 634 2.49 13.66 -0.45
N VAL A 635 3.10 13.15 -1.53
CA VAL A 635 4.07 13.90 -2.36
C VAL A 635 3.40 15.08 -3.06
N GLY A 636 2.16 14.92 -3.55
CA GLY A 636 1.37 16.01 -4.11
C GLY A 636 1.09 17.14 -3.10
N LYS A 637 0.90 16.80 -1.81
CA LYS A 637 0.72 17.77 -0.72
C LYS A 637 2.02 18.47 -0.32
N ALA A 638 3.16 17.76 -0.33
CA ALA A 638 4.47 18.34 -0.04
C ALA A 638 4.95 19.28 -1.17
N ALA A 639 4.71 18.92 -2.43
CA ALA A 639 5.08 19.72 -3.59
C ALA A 639 4.25 21.01 -3.74
N GLY A 640 3.01 21.04 -3.24
CA GLY A 640 2.14 22.22 -3.29
C GLY A 640 2.59 23.42 -2.45
N LYS A 641 3.60 23.24 -1.58
CA LYS A 641 4.08 24.28 -0.65
C LYS A 641 5.46 24.87 -0.96
N VAL A 642 6.17 24.35 -1.96
CA VAL A 642 7.54 24.79 -2.27
C VAL A 642 7.55 25.70 -3.50
N ALA A 643 7.53 27.01 -3.27
CA ALA A 643 7.97 27.97 -4.26
C ALA A 643 9.48 27.79 -4.43
N VAL A 644 9.93 27.39 -5.63
CA VAL A 644 11.33 27.04 -5.87
C VAL A 644 12.13 28.30 -6.16
N GLU A 645 12.76 28.87 -5.14
CA GLU A 645 13.84 29.83 -5.35
C GLU A 645 15.04 29.07 -5.94
N GLY A 646 15.18 29.09 -7.27
CA GLY A 646 16.34 28.53 -7.98
C GLY A 646 16.03 27.53 -9.12
N ALA A 647 14.80 27.01 -9.25
CA ALA A 647 14.49 26.14 -10.38
C ALA A 647 14.26 26.93 -11.67
N THR A 648 14.87 26.46 -12.76
CA THR A 648 14.58 26.96 -14.11
C THR A 648 13.11 26.70 -14.48
N LYS A 649 12.60 27.43 -15.49
CA LYS A 649 11.26 27.20 -16.05
C LYS A 649 11.06 25.74 -16.46
N THR A 650 12.11 25.12 -17.00
CA THR A 650 12.17 23.71 -17.40
C THR A 650 12.06 22.77 -16.20
N GLY A 651 12.85 22.98 -15.14
CA GLY A 651 12.77 22.20 -13.90
C GLY A 651 11.38 22.25 -13.26
N SER A 652 10.83 23.46 -13.12
CA SER A 652 9.48 23.70 -12.58
C SER A 652 8.38 23.02 -13.40
N ALA A 653 8.52 22.97 -14.72
CA ALA A 653 7.55 22.33 -15.61
C ALA A 653 7.68 20.80 -15.62
N MET A 654 8.88 20.23 -15.52
CA MET A 654 9.09 18.78 -15.40
C MET A 654 8.53 18.22 -14.09
N ILE A 655 8.61 18.99 -13.00
CA ILE A 655 7.97 18.63 -11.73
C ILE A 655 6.45 18.51 -11.89
N LYS A 656 5.81 19.42 -12.66
CA LYS A 656 4.37 19.33 -12.96
C LYS A 656 4.01 18.10 -13.78
N ILE A 657 4.84 17.73 -14.76
CA ILE A 657 4.65 16.49 -15.55
C ILE A 657 4.76 15.26 -14.64
N ALA A 658 5.76 15.21 -13.77
CA ALA A 658 5.92 14.13 -12.80
C ALA A 658 4.72 14.00 -11.84
N MET A 659 4.18 15.14 -11.35
CA MET A 659 2.99 15.18 -10.50
C MET A 659 1.72 14.73 -11.21
N SER A 660 1.58 14.99 -12.52
CA SER A 660 0.41 14.57 -13.30
C SER A 660 0.33 13.06 -13.56
N GLY A 661 1.46 12.35 -13.42
CA GLY A 661 1.59 10.94 -13.78
C GLY A 661 1.52 9.94 -12.63
N GLY A 662 1.23 10.37 -11.40
CA GLY A 662 1.24 9.55 -10.18
C GLY A 662 2.64 9.07 -9.80
N ALA A 663 3.05 9.28 -8.54
CA ALA A 663 4.33 8.83 -7.98
C ALA A 663 4.36 7.29 -7.72
N ALA A 664 3.85 6.50 -8.65
CA ALA A 664 3.63 5.07 -8.45
C ALA A 664 4.90 4.20 -8.51
N ILE A 665 6.03 4.77 -8.93
CA ILE A 665 7.26 4.01 -9.27
C ILE A 665 8.18 3.80 -8.06
N LEU A 666 8.03 4.59 -6.98
CA LEU A 666 8.97 4.54 -5.85
C LEU A 666 8.77 3.36 -4.89
N ILE A 667 7.63 2.67 -4.92
CA ILE A 667 7.27 1.66 -3.91
C ILE A 667 7.55 0.22 -4.36
N GLU A 668 7.63 -0.06 -5.67
CA GLU A 668 7.80 -1.45 -6.15
C GLU A 668 9.02 -2.16 -5.55
N VAL A 669 10.11 -1.43 -5.31
CA VAL A 669 11.36 -1.96 -4.73
C VAL A 669 11.22 -2.35 -3.25
N VAL A 670 10.33 -1.67 -2.55
CA VAL A 670 10.08 -1.90 -1.13
C VAL A 670 9.18 -3.11 -0.96
N SER A 671 8.23 -3.30 -1.87
CA SER A 671 7.31 -4.42 -1.81
C SER A 671 8.01 -5.78 -1.87
N GLU A 672 8.93 -6.08 -2.79
CA GLU A 672 9.47 -7.46 -2.85
C GLU A 672 10.46 -7.81 -1.71
N LEU A 673 11.18 -6.82 -1.18
CA LEU A 673 12.11 -7.01 -0.07
C LEU A 673 11.42 -7.02 1.30
N VAL A 674 10.27 -6.36 1.46
CA VAL A 674 9.60 -6.19 2.77
C VAL A 674 8.18 -6.74 2.81
N VAL A 675 7.55 -7.07 1.67
CA VAL A 675 6.25 -7.76 1.64
C VAL A 675 6.44 -9.15 2.20
N ILE A 676 6.06 -9.25 3.47
CA ILE A 676 5.59 -10.49 4.06
C ILE A 676 4.15 -10.61 3.58
N SER A 677 3.95 -11.26 2.44
CA SER A 677 2.60 -11.69 2.07
C SER A 677 2.11 -12.73 3.09
N VAL A 678 0.79 -12.85 3.22
CA VAL A 678 0.06 -14.03 3.75
C VAL A 678 -0.53 -13.90 5.19
N ASP A 679 -1.33 -14.89 5.58
CA ASP A 679 -2.34 -14.94 6.65
C ASP A 679 -1.90 -14.64 8.09
N LYS A 680 -2.79 -13.96 8.84
CA LYS A 680 -2.60 -13.42 10.20
C LYS A 680 -2.10 -14.39 11.28
N ALA A 681 -2.33 -15.70 11.15
CA ALA A 681 -2.10 -16.66 12.25
C ALA A 681 -0.72 -17.37 12.24
N LEU A 682 -0.10 -17.55 11.06
CA LEU A 682 1.21 -18.21 10.93
C LEU A 682 2.40 -17.24 10.99
N GLN A 683 2.14 -15.92 10.95
CA GLN A 683 3.17 -14.89 10.79
C GLN A 683 3.83 -14.42 12.09
N GLU A 684 3.15 -14.42 13.24
CA GLU A 684 3.68 -13.76 14.43
C GLU A 684 4.97 -14.42 14.97
N ALA A 685 5.08 -15.75 14.89
CA ALA A 685 6.26 -16.48 15.36
C ALA A 685 7.46 -16.34 14.40
N ASN A 686 7.18 -16.14 13.11
CA ASN A 686 8.19 -16.10 12.06
C ASN A 686 8.54 -14.68 11.59
N LEU A 687 7.88 -13.65 12.14
CA LEU A 687 8.08 -12.25 11.74
C LEU A 687 9.54 -11.81 11.85
N ILE A 688 10.11 -11.86 13.06
CA ILE A 688 11.49 -11.40 13.30
C ILE A 688 12.51 -12.25 12.53
N PRO A 689 12.43 -13.60 12.51
CA PRO A 689 13.27 -14.42 11.64
C PRO A 689 13.17 -14.03 10.16
N SER A 690 11.97 -13.76 9.65
CA SER A 690 11.75 -13.34 8.26
C SER A 690 12.38 -11.98 7.98
N LEU A 691 12.20 -10.99 8.86
CA LEU A 691 12.82 -9.67 8.73
C LEU A 691 14.36 -9.76 8.79
N LYS A 692 14.92 -10.63 9.63
CA LYS A 692 16.37 -10.90 9.65
C LYS A 692 16.86 -11.54 8.36
N ALA A 693 16.11 -12.48 7.78
CA ALA A 693 16.43 -13.06 6.48
C ALA A 693 16.38 -12.01 5.36
N LYS A 694 15.37 -11.13 5.36
CA LYS A 694 15.26 -10.02 4.40
C LYS A 694 16.40 -9.01 4.56
N LEU A 695 16.83 -8.70 5.78
CA LEU A 695 18.02 -7.88 6.03
C LEU A 695 19.29 -8.54 5.46
N ALA A 696 19.43 -9.85 5.61
CA ALA A 696 20.54 -10.59 4.99
C ALA A 696 20.49 -10.52 3.45
N THR A 697 19.31 -10.64 2.84
CA THR A 697 19.13 -10.44 1.39
C THR A 697 19.43 -9.00 0.97
N ALA A 698 19.02 -8.00 1.75
CA ALA A 698 19.26 -6.59 1.47
C ALA A 698 20.76 -6.22 1.44
N ARG A 699 21.59 -6.95 2.19
CA ARG A 699 23.05 -6.83 2.21
C ARG A 699 23.75 -7.48 1.00
N GLN A 700 23.02 -8.19 0.14
CA GLN A 700 23.63 -8.78 -1.05
C GLN A 700 24.00 -7.71 -2.08
N LYS A 701 25.15 -7.90 -2.72
CA LYS A 701 25.63 -7.00 -3.77
C LYS A 701 24.62 -6.92 -4.93
N VAL A 702 24.36 -5.70 -5.40
CA VAL A 702 23.43 -5.47 -6.50
C VAL A 702 24.13 -5.65 -7.85
N ASP A 703 23.67 -6.62 -8.63
CA ASP A 703 24.09 -6.77 -10.03
C ASP A 703 23.17 -5.96 -10.95
N VAL A 704 23.66 -4.79 -11.38
CA VAL A 704 22.94 -3.87 -12.25
C VAL A 704 22.71 -4.45 -13.65
N ALA A 705 23.67 -5.23 -14.18
CA ALA A 705 23.53 -5.85 -15.50
C ALA A 705 22.39 -6.87 -15.50
N ARG A 706 22.29 -7.66 -14.42
CA ARG A 706 21.17 -8.60 -14.21
C ARG A 706 19.83 -7.90 -14.08
N LEU A 707 19.77 -6.75 -13.39
CA LEU A 707 18.53 -5.96 -13.28
C LEU A 707 18.07 -5.45 -14.64
N LEU A 708 18.99 -4.93 -15.46
CA LEU A 708 18.72 -4.43 -16.81
C LEU A 708 18.19 -5.53 -17.76
N ALA A 709 18.57 -6.79 -17.53
CA ALA A 709 18.12 -7.91 -18.35
C ALA A 709 16.60 -8.18 -18.26
N THR A 710 15.91 -7.65 -17.24
CA THR A 710 14.46 -7.85 -17.04
C THR A 710 13.71 -6.52 -16.99
N SER A 711 12.41 -6.53 -17.29
CA SER A 711 11.58 -5.31 -17.26
C SER A 711 11.29 -4.83 -15.83
N ALA A 712 11.06 -5.77 -14.91
CA ALA A 712 10.90 -5.50 -13.49
C ALA A 712 12.19 -4.93 -12.89
N GLY A 713 13.34 -5.59 -13.14
CA GLY A 713 14.63 -5.11 -12.65
C GLY A 713 15.04 -3.75 -13.23
N SER A 714 14.72 -3.48 -14.51
CA SER A 714 14.95 -2.15 -15.11
C SER A 714 14.10 -1.06 -14.44
N SER A 715 12.86 -1.38 -14.07
CA SER A 715 11.96 -0.43 -13.39
C SER A 715 12.41 -0.16 -11.96
N GLU A 716 12.88 -1.19 -11.26
CA GLU A 716 13.54 -1.06 -9.97
C GLU A 716 14.79 -0.18 -10.05
N LEU A 717 15.62 -0.37 -11.08
CA LEU A 717 16.82 0.43 -11.29
C LEU A 717 16.50 1.92 -11.48
N ASP A 718 15.41 2.24 -12.19
CA ASP A 718 14.93 3.60 -12.40
C ASP A 718 14.49 4.25 -11.09
N ALA A 719 13.70 3.53 -10.30
CA ALA A 719 13.21 3.99 -9.01
C ALA A 719 14.38 4.29 -8.06
N GLN A 720 15.37 3.40 -8.03
CA GLN A 720 16.56 3.53 -7.19
C GLN A 720 17.44 4.70 -7.61
N TRP A 721 17.66 4.87 -8.92
CA TRP A 721 18.36 6.04 -9.44
C TRP A 721 17.63 7.34 -9.07
N ALA A 722 16.33 7.43 -9.37
CA ALA A 722 15.54 8.62 -9.06
C ALA A 722 15.55 8.97 -7.57
N THR A 723 15.45 7.96 -6.70
CA THR A 723 15.50 8.15 -5.23
C THR A 723 16.84 8.71 -4.79
N MET A 724 17.95 8.13 -5.26
CA MET A 724 19.30 8.58 -4.89
C MET A 724 19.63 9.99 -5.37
N MET A 725 19.01 10.42 -6.47
CA MET A 725 19.20 11.75 -7.02
C MET A 725 18.49 12.86 -6.23
N GLY A 726 17.71 12.53 -5.21
CA GLY A 726 16.89 13.47 -4.44
C GLY A 726 17.66 14.47 -3.56
N GLU A 727 18.92 14.19 -3.25
CA GLU A 727 19.78 15.10 -2.48
C GLU A 727 20.62 15.99 -3.42
N ALA A 728 20.59 17.30 -3.18
CA ALA A 728 21.41 18.29 -3.91
C ALA A 728 22.81 18.38 -3.30
N ARG A 729 23.69 17.48 -3.72
CA ARG A 729 25.11 17.54 -3.37
C ARG A 729 25.89 18.27 -4.46
N LEU A 730 26.61 19.33 -4.08
CA LEU A 730 27.43 20.10 -5.00
C LEU A 730 28.62 19.27 -5.55
N PRO A 731 29.04 19.47 -6.81
CA PRO A 731 30.28 18.92 -7.34
C PRO A 731 31.50 19.47 -6.58
N LYS A 732 32.59 18.71 -6.53
CA LYS A 732 33.84 19.16 -5.89
C LYS A 732 34.42 20.37 -6.60
N ASP A 733 34.30 20.39 -7.93
CA ASP A 733 34.77 21.49 -8.78
C ASP A 733 33.67 22.02 -9.69
N LYS A 734 32.80 22.87 -9.11
CA LYS A 734 31.69 23.52 -9.82
C LYS A 734 32.18 24.39 -10.98
N ASN A 735 33.31 25.07 -10.81
CA ASN A 735 33.84 26.00 -11.81
C ASN A 735 34.34 25.26 -13.05
N ALA A 736 35.02 24.12 -12.89
CA ALA A 736 35.43 23.30 -14.03
C ALA A 736 34.25 22.74 -14.83
N ILE A 737 33.14 22.41 -14.15
CA ILE A 737 31.91 21.99 -14.84
C ILE A 737 31.34 23.17 -15.65
N ALA A 738 31.22 24.36 -15.05
CA ALA A 738 30.70 25.54 -15.75
C ALA A 738 31.55 25.91 -16.98
N GLN A 739 32.88 25.85 -16.89
CA GLN A 739 33.78 26.08 -18.03
C GLN A 739 33.57 25.05 -19.15
N LYS A 740 33.42 23.76 -18.79
CA LYS A 740 33.15 22.71 -19.78
C LYS A 740 31.79 22.86 -20.44
N VAL A 741 30.77 23.33 -19.72
CA VAL A 741 29.45 23.65 -20.27
C VAL A 741 29.54 24.77 -21.31
N GLN A 742 30.29 25.84 -21.02
CA GLN A 742 30.50 26.93 -21.98
C GLN A 742 31.16 26.43 -23.26
N ALA A 743 32.22 25.62 -23.15
CA ALA A 743 32.90 25.03 -24.31
C ALA A 743 31.97 24.07 -25.10
N ALA A 744 31.24 23.20 -24.39
CA ALA A 744 30.34 22.21 -24.99
C ALA A 744 29.17 22.87 -25.74
N SER A 745 28.54 23.87 -25.14
CA SER A 745 27.41 24.60 -25.74
C SER A 745 27.85 25.42 -26.96
N ALA A 746 29.02 26.05 -26.93
CA ALA A 746 29.59 26.74 -28.09
C ALA A 746 29.89 25.76 -29.25
N ALA A 747 30.52 24.61 -28.94
CA ALA A 747 30.84 23.59 -29.94
C ALA A 747 29.58 23.01 -30.60
N THR A 748 28.53 22.75 -29.83
CA THR A 748 27.28 22.21 -30.38
C THR A 748 26.48 23.24 -31.18
N GLN A 749 26.51 24.52 -30.80
CA GLN A 749 25.94 25.60 -31.61
C GLN A 749 26.62 25.71 -32.99
N ALA A 750 27.96 25.58 -33.03
CA ALA A 750 28.72 25.57 -34.28
C ALA A 750 28.37 24.38 -35.20
N ILE A 751 28.17 23.19 -34.64
CA ILE A 751 27.75 21.99 -35.40
C ILE A 751 26.33 22.12 -35.97
N SER A 752 25.41 22.74 -35.22
CA SER A 752 24.05 23.01 -35.75
C SER A 752 24.05 24.05 -36.88
N ALA A 753 24.97 25.02 -36.84
CA ALA A 753 25.12 26.01 -37.91
C ALA A 753 25.65 25.38 -39.20
N SER A 754 26.61 24.43 -39.12
CA SER A 754 27.16 23.75 -40.30
C SER A 754 26.17 22.79 -40.96
N LYS A 755 25.38 22.03 -40.18
CA LYS A 755 24.33 21.15 -40.73
C LYS A 755 23.17 21.91 -41.38
N ALA A 756 22.87 23.12 -40.90
CA ALA A 756 21.90 24.01 -41.54
C ALA A 756 22.39 24.49 -42.91
N SER A 757 23.70 24.76 -43.07
CA SER A 757 24.28 25.12 -44.37
C SER A 757 24.32 23.94 -45.36
N GLU A 758 24.59 22.71 -44.92
CA GLU A 758 24.56 21.52 -45.80
C GLU A 758 23.16 21.19 -46.32
N LYS A 759 22.14 21.29 -45.46
CA LYS A 759 20.75 21.03 -45.85
C LYS A 759 20.21 22.10 -46.82
N ALA A 760 20.69 23.34 -46.69
CA ALA A 760 20.41 24.40 -47.66
C ALA A 760 21.05 24.10 -49.02
N ALA A 761 22.29 23.61 -49.06
CA ALA A 761 22.99 23.24 -50.29
C ALA A 761 22.33 22.06 -51.03
N ALA A 762 21.84 21.04 -50.30
CA ALA A 762 21.19 19.87 -50.90
C ALA A 762 19.81 20.17 -51.53
N THR A 763 19.12 21.23 -51.08
CA THR A 763 17.79 21.59 -51.60
C THR A 763 17.89 22.39 -52.91
N VAL A 764 19.01 23.10 -53.14
CA VAL A 764 19.25 23.92 -54.34
C VAL A 764 19.53 23.07 -55.59
N ALA A 765 20.04 21.84 -55.43
CA ALA A 765 20.41 20.96 -56.55
C ALA A 765 19.23 20.40 -57.39
N SER A 766 17.98 20.67 -57.03
CA SER A 766 16.77 20.11 -57.69
C SER A 766 15.90 21.14 -58.43
N VAL A 767 16.32 22.40 -58.50
CA VAL A 767 15.56 23.49 -59.13
C VAL A 767 16.14 23.80 -60.51
N PRO A 768 15.34 23.91 -61.59
CA PRO A 768 15.84 24.26 -62.92
C PRO A 768 16.57 25.61 -62.88
N THR A 769 17.85 25.61 -63.27
CA THR A 769 18.66 26.83 -63.35
C THR A 769 18.58 27.45 -64.75
N PHE A 770 18.69 28.77 -64.81
CA PHE A 770 18.66 29.60 -66.01
C PHE A 770 19.69 30.73 -65.90
N ALA A 771 19.98 31.39 -67.01
CA ALA A 771 20.74 32.64 -67.01
C ALA A 771 19.77 33.84 -66.97
N ILE A 772 20.12 34.91 -66.26
CA ILE A 772 19.33 36.16 -66.27
C ILE A 772 20.05 37.13 -67.21
N ALA A 773 19.53 37.26 -68.42
CA ALA A 773 20.11 38.13 -69.44
C ALA A 773 19.44 39.51 -69.44
N SER A 774 20.26 40.54 -69.56
CA SER A 774 19.79 41.88 -69.90
C SER A 774 19.38 41.92 -71.38
N VAL A 775 18.15 42.34 -71.66
CA VAL A 775 17.60 42.36 -73.02
C VAL A 775 18.11 43.56 -73.79
N GLY A 776 18.40 44.67 -73.12
CA GLY A 776 18.79 45.93 -73.75
C GLY A 776 20.28 46.25 -73.78
N MET A 777 21.15 45.40 -73.22
CA MET A 777 22.60 45.66 -73.11
C MET A 777 23.47 44.63 -73.85
N GLY A 778 22.95 44.00 -74.90
CA GLY A 778 23.77 43.25 -75.86
C GLY A 778 24.45 42.00 -75.30
N GLY A 779 23.65 41.06 -74.76
CA GLY A 779 24.15 39.73 -74.38
C GLY A 779 24.98 39.71 -73.10
N LEU A 780 24.71 40.61 -72.15
CA LEU A 780 25.24 40.55 -70.79
C LEU A 780 24.26 39.83 -69.86
N CYS A 781 24.80 38.94 -69.02
CA CYS A 781 24.09 38.15 -68.04
C CYS A 781 24.55 38.49 -66.62
N LEU A 782 23.62 38.31 -65.68
CA LEU A 782 23.87 38.42 -64.24
C LEU A 782 24.83 37.32 -63.78
N ASP A 783 25.90 37.69 -63.11
CA ASP A 783 26.90 36.77 -62.54
C ASP A 783 27.36 37.26 -61.16
N GLU A 784 28.20 36.48 -60.50
CA GLU A 784 28.77 36.80 -59.19
C GLU A 784 30.28 37.08 -59.24
N SER A 785 30.71 38.00 -58.38
CA SER A 785 32.13 38.24 -58.06
C SER A 785 32.26 38.49 -56.55
N GLY A 786 32.61 37.44 -55.82
CA GLY A 786 32.70 37.47 -54.35
C GLY A 786 31.34 37.71 -53.69
N ALA A 787 31.13 38.88 -53.10
CA ALA A 787 29.87 39.29 -52.48
C ALA A 787 29.03 40.24 -53.36
N ALA A 788 29.54 40.64 -54.53
CA ALA A 788 28.88 41.55 -55.44
C ALA A 788 28.17 40.79 -56.57
N ALA A 789 27.01 41.29 -56.96
CA ALA A 789 26.36 40.91 -58.20
C ALA A 789 26.92 41.79 -59.33
N VAL A 790 27.38 41.17 -60.41
CA VAL A 790 28.04 41.84 -61.55
C VAL A 790 27.39 41.41 -62.86
N MET A 791 27.73 42.13 -63.94
CA MET A 791 27.35 41.75 -65.29
C MET A 791 28.55 41.25 -66.08
N LYS A 792 28.40 40.13 -66.78
CA LYS A 792 29.41 39.56 -67.69
C LYS A 792 28.78 39.12 -69.01
N PRO A 793 29.55 38.94 -70.11
CA PRO A 793 29.03 38.36 -71.34
C PRO A 793 28.35 37.02 -71.08
N CYS A 794 27.14 36.81 -71.59
CA CYS A 794 26.34 35.61 -71.36
C CYS A 794 27.07 34.33 -71.79
N ALA A 795 27.96 34.39 -72.79
CA ALA A 795 28.79 33.25 -73.19
C ALA A 795 29.78 32.80 -72.10
N ALA A 796 30.13 33.69 -71.17
CA ALA A 796 31.01 33.43 -70.04
C ALA A 796 30.25 33.09 -68.74
N VAL A 797 28.91 33.11 -68.77
CA VAL A 797 28.06 32.89 -67.59
C VAL A 797 27.26 31.60 -67.78
N GLY A 798 27.49 30.62 -66.91
CA GLY A 798 26.70 29.38 -66.88
C GLY A 798 25.25 29.60 -66.42
N LYS A 799 24.41 28.57 -66.55
CA LYS A 799 23.04 28.58 -65.98
C LYS A 799 23.12 28.45 -64.47
N ASN A 800 23.40 29.57 -63.80
CA ASN A 800 23.74 29.60 -62.38
C ASN A 800 22.66 30.25 -61.52
N TRP A 801 21.49 30.60 -62.06
CA TRP A 801 20.43 31.24 -61.27
C TRP A 801 19.16 30.40 -61.22
N SER A 802 18.48 30.39 -60.08
CA SER A 802 17.16 29.77 -59.92
C SER A 802 16.20 30.66 -59.14
N VAL A 803 14.89 30.46 -59.32
CA VAL A 803 13.87 31.13 -58.50
C VAL A 803 13.51 30.21 -57.34
N GLY A 804 13.89 30.62 -56.13
CA GLY A 804 13.53 29.92 -54.90
C GLY A 804 12.13 30.26 -54.38
N ALA A 805 11.72 29.55 -53.32
CA ALA A 805 10.47 29.81 -52.62
C ALA A 805 10.40 31.27 -52.13
N GLY A 806 9.25 31.93 -52.32
CA GLY A 806 9.08 33.34 -51.99
C GLY A 806 9.65 34.32 -53.02
N LYS A 807 9.88 33.89 -54.27
CA LYS A 807 10.35 34.72 -55.40
C LYS A 807 11.75 35.32 -55.20
N THR A 808 12.62 34.60 -54.50
CA THR A 808 14.03 34.96 -54.34
C THR A 808 14.86 34.49 -55.53
N LEU A 809 15.86 35.26 -55.96
CA LEU A 809 16.82 34.83 -57.01
C LEU A 809 18.05 34.22 -56.34
N HIS A 810 18.28 32.93 -56.58
CA HIS A 810 19.34 32.13 -55.96
C HIS A 810 20.49 31.95 -56.94
N SER A 811 21.71 32.21 -56.50
CA SER A 811 22.91 31.80 -57.22
C SER A 811 23.27 30.37 -56.85
N ALA A 812 23.30 29.48 -57.83
CA ALA A 812 23.76 28.10 -57.69
C ALA A 812 25.27 28.02 -57.38
N ALA A 813 26.04 29.02 -57.79
CA ALA A 813 27.49 29.04 -57.58
C ALA A 813 27.88 29.33 -56.12
N SER A 814 27.18 30.24 -55.45
CA SER A 814 27.46 30.61 -54.05
C SER A 814 26.40 30.18 -53.04
N SER A 815 25.28 29.60 -53.48
CA SER A 815 24.09 29.33 -52.63
C SER A 815 23.57 30.58 -51.89
N LYS A 816 23.78 31.76 -52.47
CA LYS A 816 23.34 33.07 -51.95
C LYS A 816 22.15 33.61 -52.73
N CYS A 817 21.44 34.53 -52.12
CA CYS A 817 20.30 35.23 -52.71
C CYS A 817 20.69 36.64 -53.14
N LEU A 818 20.13 37.10 -54.25
CA LEU A 818 20.25 38.49 -54.68
C LEU A 818 19.49 39.40 -53.71
N VAL A 819 20.17 40.38 -53.14
CA VAL A 819 19.61 41.32 -52.15
C VAL A 819 19.56 42.71 -52.77
N ALA A 820 18.37 43.31 -52.77
CA ALA A 820 18.20 44.69 -53.19
C ALA A 820 18.92 45.64 -52.23
N GLY A 821 19.80 46.48 -52.76
CA GLY A 821 20.61 47.44 -52.01
C GLY A 821 21.31 48.39 -52.97
N SER A 822 22.08 49.33 -52.43
CA SER A 822 22.95 50.22 -53.21
C SER A 822 24.37 50.14 -52.65
N PRO A 823 25.24 49.26 -53.19
CA PRO A 823 25.05 48.44 -54.39
C PRO A 823 24.21 47.18 -54.17
N VAL A 824 23.73 46.58 -55.26
CA VAL A 824 23.05 45.27 -55.23
C VAL A 824 24.09 44.18 -54.89
N SER A 825 23.75 43.29 -53.95
CA SER A 825 24.71 42.35 -53.38
C SER A 825 24.16 40.93 -53.26
N LEU A 826 25.03 39.99 -52.91
CA LEU A 826 24.69 38.59 -52.65
C LEU A 826 24.80 38.30 -51.16
N GLY A 827 23.70 37.87 -50.55
CA GLY A 827 23.58 37.59 -49.12
C GLY A 827 23.08 36.17 -48.84
N PRO A 828 23.15 35.71 -47.57
CA PRO A 828 22.55 34.44 -47.17
C PRO A 828 21.06 34.40 -47.53
N CYS A 829 20.56 33.28 -48.05
CA CYS A 829 19.12 33.10 -48.28
C CYS A 829 18.39 32.84 -46.95
N PRO A 830 17.57 33.77 -46.43
CA PRO A 830 16.86 33.54 -45.18
C PRO A 830 15.73 32.51 -45.37
N ALA A 831 15.45 31.72 -44.33
CA ALA A 831 14.34 30.74 -44.34
C ALA A 831 12.96 31.39 -44.55
N THR A 832 12.82 32.67 -44.21
CA THR A 832 11.66 33.51 -44.53
C THR A 832 12.16 34.76 -45.27
N PRO A 833 11.99 34.84 -46.60
CA PRO A 833 12.49 35.95 -47.40
C PRO A 833 11.94 37.30 -46.96
N THR A 834 12.82 38.21 -46.55
CA THR A 834 12.43 39.61 -46.34
C THR A 834 12.12 40.28 -47.69
N PRO A 835 11.34 41.37 -47.73
CA PRO A 835 11.00 42.04 -48.99
C PRO A 835 12.20 42.42 -49.86
N LEU A 836 13.38 42.68 -49.26
CA LEU A 836 14.62 42.97 -50.00
C LEU A 836 15.19 41.79 -50.80
N HIS A 837 14.83 40.55 -50.43
CA HIS A 837 15.25 39.33 -51.11
C HIS A 837 14.28 38.89 -52.20
N GLN A 838 13.08 39.49 -52.26
CA GLN A 838 12.02 39.07 -53.17
C GLN A 838 12.04 39.91 -54.44
N TRP A 839 11.97 39.23 -55.59
CA TRP A 839 12.07 39.83 -56.91
C TRP A 839 10.91 39.41 -57.79
N ARG A 840 10.34 40.36 -58.54
CA ARG A 840 9.35 40.09 -59.57
C ARG A 840 9.98 40.30 -60.95
N LEU A 841 10.07 39.22 -61.72
CA LEU A 841 10.58 39.24 -63.10
C LEU A 841 9.40 39.38 -64.08
N VAL A 842 9.15 40.59 -64.57
CA VAL A 842 8.05 40.92 -65.51
C VAL A 842 8.56 41.82 -66.63
N GLY A 843 9.53 41.33 -67.40
CA GLY A 843 10.30 42.13 -68.36
C GLY A 843 11.30 43.09 -67.69
N GLN A 844 11.11 43.41 -66.41
CA GLN A 844 12.07 44.05 -65.51
C GLN A 844 12.23 43.20 -64.26
N ALA A 845 13.33 43.36 -63.52
CA ALA A 845 13.54 42.74 -62.21
C ALA A 845 13.23 43.76 -61.10
N ILE A 846 12.06 43.63 -60.48
CA ILE A 846 11.53 44.59 -59.50
C ILE A 846 11.71 44.03 -58.09
N SER A 847 12.38 44.78 -57.21
CA SER A 847 12.50 44.42 -55.80
C SER A 847 11.21 44.71 -55.04
N ALA A 848 10.70 43.73 -54.28
CA ALA A 848 9.50 43.93 -53.47
C ALA A 848 9.72 44.90 -52.30
N GLY A 849 10.93 44.96 -51.75
CA GLY A 849 11.24 45.79 -50.58
C GLY A 849 11.51 47.25 -50.90
N THR A 850 12.01 47.56 -52.09
CA THR A 850 12.31 48.95 -52.50
C THR A 850 11.32 49.50 -53.53
N GLY A 851 10.61 48.63 -54.25
CA GLY A 851 9.80 49.02 -55.40
C GLY A 851 10.61 49.49 -56.62
N LEU A 852 11.95 49.45 -56.53
CA LEU A 852 12.86 49.85 -57.59
C LEU A 852 13.20 48.68 -58.52
N CYS A 853 13.66 49.02 -59.72
CA CYS A 853 14.10 48.07 -60.74
C CYS A 853 15.61 47.91 -60.71
N LEU A 854 16.06 46.68 -60.98
CA LEU A 854 17.47 46.39 -61.22
C LEU A 854 17.89 47.04 -62.54
N GLU A 855 18.92 47.87 -62.50
CA GLU A 855 19.50 48.56 -63.66
C GLU A 855 20.96 48.16 -63.83
N GLY A 856 21.32 47.71 -65.03
CA GLY A 856 22.72 47.54 -65.42
C GLY A 856 23.38 48.87 -65.73
N ARG A 857 24.54 49.17 -65.13
CA ARG A 857 25.38 50.33 -65.46
C ARG A 857 26.79 49.85 -65.78
N GLY A 858 26.99 49.41 -67.02
CA GLY A 858 28.23 48.74 -67.43
C GLY A 858 28.39 47.40 -66.71
N ALA A 859 29.48 47.23 -65.95
CA ALA A 859 29.74 46.01 -65.18
C ALA A 859 29.03 45.98 -63.80
N ALA A 860 28.48 47.10 -63.35
CA ALA A 860 27.86 47.26 -62.04
C ALA A 860 26.33 47.19 -62.10
N LEU A 861 25.71 46.81 -60.99
CA LEU A 861 24.25 46.77 -60.82
C LEU A 861 23.81 47.79 -59.78
N ALA A 862 22.73 48.50 -60.10
CA ALA A 862 22.12 49.47 -59.22
C ALA A 862 20.62 49.26 -59.13
N MET A 863 20.02 49.83 -58.08
CA MET A 863 18.56 49.97 -57.98
C MET A 863 18.17 51.36 -58.50
N ALA A 864 17.21 51.41 -59.42
CA ALA A 864 16.76 52.66 -60.03
C ALA A 864 15.23 52.69 -60.19
N PRO A 865 14.60 53.87 -60.32
CA PRO A 865 13.18 53.98 -60.62
C PRO A 865 12.81 53.17 -61.88
N CYS A 866 11.73 52.41 -61.80
CA CYS A 866 11.31 51.52 -62.88
C CYS A 866 10.86 52.31 -64.12
N ASN A 867 11.58 52.14 -65.23
CA ASN A 867 11.26 52.68 -66.54
C ASN A 867 11.24 51.54 -67.58
N PRO A 868 10.06 51.08 -68.04
CA PRO A 868 9.94 49.95 -68.95
C PRO A 868 10.48 50.23 -70.36
N ARG A 869 10.76 51.50 -70.70
CA ARG A 869 11.43 51.89 -71.95
C ARG A 869 12.95 51.91 -71.82
N MET A 870 13.49 51.78 -70.60
CA MET A 870 14.93 51.83 -70.36
C MET A 870 15.56 50.46 -70.64
N PRO A 871 16.39 50.31 -71.69
CA PRO A 871 16.90 49.00 -72.10
C PRO A 871 17.73 48.32 -71.01
N MET A 872 18.42 49.11 -70.19
CA MET A 872 19.27 48.63 -69.08
C MET A 872 18.49 48.08 -67.88
N GLN A 873 17.16 48.23 -67.87
CA GLN A 873 16.29 47.66 -66.84
C GLN A 873 15.48 46.45 -67.36
N LEU A 874 15.68 46.06 -68.62
CA LEU A 874 14.97 44.94 -69.22
C LEU A 874 15.72 43.64 -68.96
N TRP A 875 15.05 42.69 -68.31
CA TRP A 875 15.63 41.42 -67.88
C TRP A 875 14.75 40.25 -68.32
N LYS A 876 15.39 39.18 -68.80
CA LYS A 876 14.73 37.93 -69.18
C LYS A 876 15.47 36.73 -68.60
N ALA A 877 14.71 35.78 -68.08
CA ALA A 877 15.23 34.45 -67.79
C ALA A 877 15.42 33.69 -69.11
N VAL A 878 16.66 33.29 -69.40
CA VAL A 878 17.04 32.54 -70.59
C VAL A 878 17.37 31.13 -70.15
N GLN A 879 16.55 30.18 -70.62
CA GLN A 879 16.75 28.76 -70.35
C GLN A 879 17.84 28.17 -71.21
#